data_AF-A0A2N7DG36-F1
#
_entry.id   AF-A0A2N7DG36-F1
#
_cell.length_a   1.000
_cell.length_b   1.000
_cell.length_c   1.000
_cell.angle_alpha   90.00
_cell.angle_beta   90.00
_cell.angle_gamma   90.00
#
_symmetry.space_group_name_H-M   'P 1'
#
loop_
_entity.id
_entity.type
_entity.pdbx_description
1 polymer ?
#
loop_
_entity_poly.entity_id
_entity_poly.type
_entity_poly.pdbx_seq_one_letter_code
_entity_poly.pdbx_strand_id
1 'polypeptide(L)'
;MKKQYISYQGMMELLEEAMAKYPDLIRLQSIGNTHEGRPIMMVTMSQDVAYADLKPALLYTGTIHAREWIGIELAVSFIQYLLDNYPSNPDVVEALARNTLYMVPCLNPDGFEYSRKHFSFWRKNRRDNGDGTFGVDLNRNFGINFRKSTQTSANIYGGPAAFSEPETQAIKQFVEGHDNICVALDYHSQGNVFFPAHKFNHEAEIEGTDLNILCANMAREIHKVTKRQYGIHRGKPPANLIHGSGREYYYDRGILSTVVEVGSRNIPDYLINMSQSVDENIPALLYALRTTIDYSKLAPGRPEGFSTKGMTANTVELVWEPGTEDDGCYYKIYRSETPKAPCTRDNLIAITSQLNYTDKQLKSGRRYFYNLRKVNRVNRIKSAFAPELKIKTLLERDEFSFTLFPSTEKIGYVGEKTKTNNAEHFGNNSLFIGVNKTKGICYGVIDYDMSRIPTDAKIKDALFSLYPMNRVGAKIENYGEWSVSILNPDDIRDITDFDQIHNAIPIQTLGDAIDSDQLTQGIWKSWHFSGIEKSLIEQQLEQGRLLLRLQGPVVLPRGNDSQMMQFDIGYGRFGGGIHYRPNLNLVYHRKPFQMAVGASAYHTINANEIVASKLQSGFDKNGERIFGVVDFSFPSISEESDVVFTNAYFVLESASLKGISQPMRFLVEMVDLDEPTFEQLSTEKPLEFIGYEVSSEDLAQTARQTFMFDSSARQYLEECYDNNRSVKFVIKATSASRQQDALVEWKTESNDGTISTQLVVEYIERRKQALETPDNFKAAIEGGMVKLMWDNSKDKDWVGTYVVRNSFHPPRSPFDGVKLYAGKDGYTFDKLGNANLAKYYSVFNYDNVPNYSAPAVLRFSSDEITPIEFDEFEAQDEVEQRYRQGD
;
A
#
# COMPACT_ATOMS: atom_id res chain seq x y z
N MET A 1 -7.15 25.03 -35.43
CA MET A 1 -6.55 25.32 -34.12
C MET A 1 -7.21 26.50 -33.41
N LYS A 2 -6.85 27.79 -33.62
CA LYS A 2 -7.41 28.91 -32.81
C LYS A 2 -8.95 29.02 -32.75
N LYS A 3 -9.65 28.69 -33.83
CA LYS A 3 -11.13 28.74 -33.90
C LYS A 3 -11.83 27.60 -33.17
N GLN A 4 -11.09 26.58 -32.72
CA GLN A 4 -11.65 25.43 -32.00
C GLN A 4 -11.69 25.65 -30.49
N TYR A 5 -10.92 26.61 -29.97
CA TYR A 5 -10.93 26.99 -28.55
C TYR A 5 -11.83 28.19 -28.32
N ILE A 6 -12.47 28.21 -27.16
CA ILE A 6 -13.31 29.32 -26.74
C ILE A 6 -12.49 30.59 -26.55
N SER A 7 -13.07 31.74 -26.89
CA SER A 7 -12.50 33.05 -26.55
C SER A 7 -13.03 33.51 -25.20
N TYR A 8 -12.34 34.44 -24.53
CA TYR A 8 -12.86 35.00 -23.29
C TYR A 8 -14.25 35.64 -23.50
N GLN A 9 -14.40 36.36 -24.61
CA GLN A 9 -15.68 36.97 -25.00
C GLN A 9 -16.78 35.93 -25.25
N GLY A 10 -16.47 34.87 -26.02
CA GLY A 10 -17.43 33.81 -26.29
C GLY A 10 -17.84 33.04 -25.03
N MET A 11 -16.93 32.88 -24.06
CA MET A 11 -17.25 32.32 -22.75
C MET A 11 -18.21 33.23 -21.98
N MET A 12 -17.99 34.55 -21.96
CA MET A 12 -18.93 35.47 -21.31
C MET A 12 -20.33 35.43 -21.95
N GLU A 13 -20.41 35.47 -23.28
CA GLU A 13 -21.68 35.41 -24.03
C GLU A 13 -22.47 34.13 -23.69
N LEU A 14 -21.82 32.96 -23.68
CA LEU A 14 -22.47 31.70 -23.30
C LEU A 14 -22.98 31.70 -21.86
N LEU A 15 -22.23 32.28 -20.92
CA LEU A 15 -22.61 32.32 -19.51
C LEU A 15 -23.73 33.34 -19.23
N GLU A 16 -23.76 34.46 -19.95
CA GLU A 16 -24.87 35.42 -19.89
C GLU A 16 -26.17 34.80 -20.43
N GLU A 17 -26.10 34.08 -21.55
CA GLU A 17 -27.23 33.31 -22.09
C GLU A 17 -27.70 32.22 -21.11
N ALA A 18 -26.77 31.49 -20.49
CA ALA A 18 -27.08 30.48 -19.48
C ALA A 18 -27.77 31.11 -18.25
N MET A 19 -27.29 32.25 -17.75
CA MET A 19 -27.90 32.97 -16.64
C MET A 19 -29.32 33.45 -16.97
N ALA A 20 -29.53 33.97 -18.18
CA ALA A 20 -30.85 34.40 -18.63
C ALA A 20 -31.85 33.23 -18.71
N LYS A 21 -31.38 32.04 -19.10
CA LYS A 21 -32.21 30.83 -19.25
C LYS A 21 -32.48 30.11 -17.93
N TYR A 22 -31.55 30.15 -16.98
CA TYR A 22 -31.62 29.41 -15.71
C TYR A 22 -31.37 30.31 -14.47
N PRO A 23 -32.11 31.41 -14.28
CA PRO A 23 -31.80 32.43 -13.28
C PRO A 23 -31.84 31.93 -11.83
N ASP A 24 -32.58 30.87 -11.54
CA ASP A 24 -32.68 30.27 -10.20
C ASP A 24 -31.53 29.29 -9.87
N LEU A 25 -30.73 28.90 -10.88
CA LEU A 25 -29.65 27.92 -10.74
C LEU A 25 -28.26 28.50 -10.92
N ILE A 26 -28.12 29.59 -11.66
CA ILE A 26 -26.84 30.18 -12.04
C ILE A 26 -26.84 31.70 -11.83
N ARG A 27 -25.79 32.22 -11.22
CA ARG A 27 -25.51 33.65 -11.05
C ARG A 27 -24.14 33.95 -11.61
N LEU A 28 -24.05 34.92 -12.51
CA LEU A 28 -22.80 35.41 -13.08
C LEU A 28 -22.45 36.76 -12.42
N GLN A 29 -21.23 36.88 -11.90
CA GLN A 29 -20.75 38.12 -11.27
C GLN A 29 -19.29 38.40 -11.62
N SER A 30 -18.93 39.68 -11.69
CA SER A 30 -17.53 40.11 -11.71
C SER A 30 -17.01 40.17 -10.27
N ILE A 31 -15.84 39.58 -10.01
CA ILE A 31 -15.14 39.65 -8.71
C ILE A 31 -13.99 40.66 -8.70
N GLY A 32 -13.75 41.36 -9.82
CA GLY A 32 -12.67 42.33 -9.98
C GLY A 32 -12.39 42.62 -11.45
N ASN A 33 -11.38 43.45 -11.73
CA ASN A 33 -10.93 43.77 -13.09
C ASN A 33 -9.43 43.51 -13.23
N THR A 34 -8.98 43.11 -14.41
CA THR A 34 -7.56 42.89 -14.75
C THR A 34 -6.81 44.20 -15.04
N HIS A 35 -5.50 44.12 -15.30
CA HIS A 35 -4.69 45.29 -15.70
C HIS A 35 -5.15 45.94 -17.00
N GLU A 36 -5.63 45.18 -17.97
CA GLU A 36 -6.19 45.70 -19.23
C GLU A 36 -7.70 46.00 -19.12
N GLY A 37 -8.26 45.99 -17.90
CA GLY A 37 -9.65 46.40 -17.62
C GLY A 37 -10.72 45.36 -17.98
N ARG A 38 -10.35 44.09 -18.20
CA ARG A 38 -11.34 43.02 -18.39
C ARG A 38 -11.93 42.60 -17.05
N PRO A 39 -13.24 42.38 -16.94
CA PRO A 39 -13.81 41.84 -15.72
C PRO A 39 -13.28 40.43 -15.48
N ILE A 40 -13.13 40.04 -14.22
CA ILE A 40 -12.82 38.67 -13.80
C ILE A 40 -14.15 38.03 -13.41
N MET A 41 -14.68 37.21 -14.32
CA MET A 41 -16.01 36.61 -14.15
C MET A 41 -15.97 35.34 -13.30
N MET A 42 -16.97 35.22 -12.42
CA MET A 42 -17.24 34.04 -11.61
C MET A 42 -18.69 33.61 -11.78
N VAL A 43 -18.89 32.31 -11.88
CA VAL A 43 -20.18 31.64 -11.94
C VAL A 43 -20.46 31.01 -10.58
N THR A 44 -21.62 31.30 -10.01
CA THR A 44 -22.17 30.59 -8.86
C THR A 44 -23.27 29.65 -9.36
N MET A 45 -23.19 28.36 -9.07
CA MET A 45 -24.27 27.40 -9.34
C MET A 45 -24.71 26.69 -8.07
N SER A 46 -26.01 26.70 -7.81
CA SER A 46 -26.65 25.94 -6.73
C SER A 46 -28.14 25.85 -7.00
N GLN A 47 -28.81 24.85 -6.45
CA GLN A 47 -30.28 24.88 -6.37
C GLN A 47 -30.67 26.03 -5.43
N ASP A 48 -31.53 26.95 -5.87
CA ASP A 48 -31.86 28.19 -5.15
C ASP A 48 -30.61 29.07 -4.95
N VAL A 49 -30.02 29.52 -6.07
CA VAL A 49 -28.73 30.24 -6.12
C VAL A 49 -28.68 31.49 -5.20
N ALA A 50 -29.82 32.06 -4.82
CA ALA A 50 -29.91 33.15 -3.84
C ALA A 50 -29.39 32.76 -2.44
N TYR A 51 -29.42 31.48 -2.08
CA TYR A 51 -28.95 30.94 -0.80
C TYR A 51 -27.65 30.13 -0.93
N ALA A 52 -26.94 30.29 -2.05
CA ALA A 52 -25.72 29.54 -2.35
C ALA A 52 -24.67 29.65 -1.22
N ASP A 53 -24.54 30.84 -0.62
CA ASP A 53 -23.51 31.12 0.39
C ASP A 53 -23.79 30.46 1.76
N LEU A 54 -24.99 29.89 1.95
CA LEU A 54 -25.36 29.10 3.15
C LEU A 54 -25.01 27.62 3.01
N LYS A 55 -24.69 27.16 1.80
CA LYS A 55 -24.37 25.76 1.51
C LYS A 55 -22.86 25.57 1.41
N PRO A 56 -22.33 24.39 1.78
CA PRO A 56 -20.92 24.04 1.54
C PRO A 56 -20.54 24.23 0.08
N ALA A 57 -19.36 24.79 -0.18
CA ALA A 57 -18.97 25.19 -1.52
C ALA A 57 -17.65 24.58 -2.02
N LEU A 58 -17.66 24.23 -3.30
CA LEU A 58 -16.48 23.89 -4.10
C LEU A 58 -16.05 25.15 -4.86
N LEU A 59 -14.79 25.55 -4.71
CA LEU A 59 -14.16 26.57 -5.53
C LEU A 59 -13.38 25.92 -6.68
N TYR A 60 -13.65 26.34 -7.90
CA TYR A 60 -12.86 26.02 -9.10
C TYR A 60 -12.16 27.28 -9.60
N THR A 61 -10.86 27.20 -9.83
CA THR A 61 -10.09 28.24 -10.53
C THR A 61 -9.46 27.64 -11.77
N GLY A 62 -9.76 28.22 -12.94
CA GLY A 62 -9.15 27.85 -14.22
C GLY A 62 -8.26 28.95 -14.78
N THR A 63 -7.30 28.55 -15.60
CA THR A 63 -6.49 29.45 -16.45
C THR A 63 -5.86 30.61 -15.68
N ILE A 64 -5.31 30.34 -14.49
CA ILE A 64 -4.46 31.30 -13.78
C ILE A 64 -3.15 31.54 -14.55
N HIS A 65 -2.64 30.49 -15.23
CA HIS A 65 -1.62 30.65 -16.25
C HIS A 65 -2.25 30.73 -17.63
N ALA A 66 -1.85 31.74 -18.39
CA ALA A 66 -2.44 32.09 -19.67
C ALA A 66 -2.44 30.97 -20.73
N ARG A 67 -1.36 30.18 -20.81
CA ARG A 67 -1.18 29.11 -21.82
C ARG A 67 -1.87 27.78 -21.49
N GLU A 68 -2.49 27.65 -20.32
CA GLU A 68 -3.06 26.40 -19.82
C GLU A 68 -4.57 26.40 -20.11
N TRP A 69 -4.91 26.34 -21.41
CA TRP A 69 -6.27 26.58 -21.91
C TRP A 69 -7.32 25.57 -21.43
N ILE A 70 -6.88 24.42 -20.91
CA ILE A 70 -7.77 23.41 -20.33
C ILE A 70 -8.66 23.97 -19.21
N GLY A 71 -8.17 24.95 -18.43
CA GLY A 71 -8.94 25.50 -17.30
C GLY A 71 -10.25 26.16 -17.75
N ILE A 72 -10.20 27.01 -18.77
CA ILE A 72 -11.41 27.69 -19.29
C ILE A 72 -12.31 26.73 -20.07
N GLU A 73 -11.72 25.82 -20.86
CA GLU A 73 -12.48 24.84 -21.63
C GLU A 73 -13.27 23.89 -20.71
N LEU A 74 -12.60 23.30 -19.71
CA LEU A 74 -13.24 22.41 -18.75
C LEU A 74 -14.33 23.12 -17.94
N ALA A 75 -14.09 24.36 -17.50
CA ALA A 75 -15.08 25.13 -16.76
C ALA A 75 -16.38 25.31 -17.55
N VAL A 76 -16.27 25.75 -18.82
CA VAL A 76 -17.43 25.97 -19.68
C VAL A 76 -18.16 24.67 -19.99
N SER A 77 -17.42 23.60 -20.32
CA SER A 77 -18.02 22.29 -20.56
C SER A 77 -18.69 21.70 -19.32
N PHE A 78 -18.13 21.92 -18.13
CA PHE A 78 -18.74 21.45 -16.88
C PHE A 78 -20.02 22.22 -16.53
N ILE A 79 -20.03 23.54 -16.71
CA ILE A 79 -21.25 24.35 -16.52
C ILE A 79 -22.35 23.87 -17.47
N GLN A 80 -22.03 23.69 -18.76
CA GLN A 80 -22.97 23.17 -19.74
C GLN A 80 -23.48 21.78 -19.35
N TYR A 81 -22.58 20.88 -18.94
CA TYR A 81 -22.93 19.55 -18.45
C TYR A 81 -23.91 19.62 -17.28
N LEU A 82 -23.66 20.47 -16.28
CA LEU A 82 -24.56 20.62 -15.14
C LEU A 82 -25.95 21.11 -15.58
N LEU A 83 -26.02 22.12 -16.45
CA LEU A 83 -27.29 22.67 -16.93
C LEU A 83 -28.09 21.66 -17.76
N ASP A 84 -27.43 20.92 -18.65
CA ASP A 84 -28.08 19.92 -19.52
C ASP A 84 -28.57 18.71 -18.72
N ASN A 85 -27.88 18.36 -17.64
CA ASN A 85 -28.17 17.17 -16.86
C ASN A 85 -28.96 17.44 -15.58
N TYR A 86 -29.09 18.70 -15.13
CA TYR A 86 -29.90 19.04 -13.95
C TYR A 86 -31.34 18.54 -14.00
N PRO A 87 -32.06 18.55 -15.15
CA PRO A 87 -33.45 18.07 -15.19
C PRO A 87 -33.64 16.57 -14.96
N SER A 88 -32.60 15.74 -15.12
CA SER A 88 -32.76 14.28 -15.21
C SER A 88 -31.69 13.45 -14.50
N ASN A 89 -30.52 14.02 -14.18
CA ASN A 89 -29.44 13.31 -13.52
C ASN A 89 -29.51 13.52 -11.99
N PRO A 90 -29.85 12.47 -11.20
CA PRO A 90 -29.99 12.60 -9.76
C PRO A 90 -28.68 12.99 -9.06
N ASP A 91 -27.52 12.63 -9.62
CA ASP A 91 -26.23 13.00 -9.04
C ASP A 91 -25.96 14.50 -9.18
N VAL A 92 -26.39 15.12 -10.28
CA VAL A 92 -26.28 16.58 -10.51
C VAL A 92 -27.26 17.34 -9.64
N VAL A 93 -28.51 16.87 -9.56
CA VAL A 93 -29.53 17.45 -8.68
C VAL A 93 -29.07 17.41 -7.23
N GLU A 94 -28.64 16.24 -6.73
CA GLU A 94 -28.16 16.11 -5.37
C GLU A 94 -26.93 17.00 -5.10
N ALA A 95 -26.01 17.10 -6.06
CA ALA A 95 -24.82 17.95 -5.95
C ALA A 95 -25.20 19.41 -5.69
N LEU A 96 -26.08 19.98 -6.51
CA LEU A 96 -26.51 21.38 -6.42
C LEU A 96 -27.54 21.62 -5.31
N ALA A 97 -28.31 20.61 -4.92
CA ALA A 97 -29.20 20.68 -3.76
C ALA A 97 -28.40 20.90 -2.47
N ARG A 98 -27.31 20.13 -2.29
CA ARG A 98 -26.52 20.07 -1.06
C ARG A 98 -25.32 21.02 -1.04
N ASN A 99 -24.83 21.45 -2.20
CA ASN A 99 -23.60 22.20 -2.33
C ASN A 99 -23.76 23.41 -3.26
N THR A 100 -22.74 24.26 -3.24
CA THR A 100 -22.55 25.38 -4.14
C THR A 100 -21.29 25.18 -4.95
N LEU A 101 -21.34 25.50 -6.24
CA LEU A 101 -20.16 25.62 -7.09
C LEU A 101 -19.84 27.10 -7.29
N TYR A 102 -18.69 27.56 -6.80
CA TYR A 102 -18.08 28.81 -7.23
C TYR A 102 -17.02 28.50 -8.28
N MET A 103 -17.21 28.98 -9.50
CA MET A 103 -16.33 28.67 -10.61
C MET A 103 -15.82 29.95 -11.25
N VAL A 104 -14.50 30.15 -11.23
CA VAL A 104 -13.80 31.19 -11.98
C VAL A 104 -13.18 30.52 -13.21
N PRO A 105 -13.80 30.58 -14.41
CA PRO A 105 -13.31 29.86 -15.58
C PRO A 105 -11.92 30.31 -16.04
N CYS A 106 -11.63 31.61 -15.88
CA CYS A 106 -10.35 32.20 -16.27
C CYS A 106 -9.99 33.35 -15.32
N LEU A 107 -9.04 33.07 -14.41
CA LEU A 107 -8.53 34.07 -13.46
C LEU A 107 -7.57 35.07 -14.12
N ASN A 108 -6.97 34.72 -15.26
CA ASN A 108 -6.07 35.58 -16.04
C ASN A 108 -6.60 35.90 -17.45
N PRO A 109 -7.72 36.66 -17.59
CA PRO A 109 -8.32 36.98 -18.89
C PRO A 109 -7.34 37.64 -19.88
N ASP A 110 -6.52 38.59 -19.42
CA ASP A 110 -5.59 39.33 -20.27
C ASP A 110 -4.50 38.43 -20.84
N GLY A 111 -3.87 37.64 -19.96
CA GLY A 111 -2.84 36.69 -20.37
C GLY A 111 -3.42 35.64 -21.30
N PHE A 112 -4.59 35.09 -20.99
CA PHE A 112 -5.27 34.09 -21.83
C PHE A 112 -5.51 34.63 -23.25
N GLU A 113 -6.14 35.80 -23.40
CA GLU A 113 -6.38 36.41 -24.71
C GLU A 113 -5.07 36.72 -25.46
N TYR A 114 -4.03 37.16 -24.74
CA TYR A 114 -2.71 37.35 -25.34
C TYR A 114 -2.13 36.03 -25.89
N SER A 115 -2.16 34.96 -25.08
CA SER A 115 -1.67 33.65 -25.50
C SER A 115 -2.44 33.10 -26.72
N ARG A 116 -3.76 33.29 -26.75
CA ARG A 116 -4.66 32.85 -27.84
C ARG A 116 -4.44 33.65 -29.12
N LYS A 117 -4.41 34.99 -29.04
CA LYS A 117 -4.21 35.89 -30.18
C LYS A 117 -2.84 35.70 -30.82
N HIS A 118 -1.79 35.57 -30.01
CA HIS A 118 -0.42 35.43 -30.50
C HIS A 118 0.03 33.97 -30.69
N PHE A 119 -0.78 32.97 -30.31
CA PHE A 119 -0.39 31.56 -30.25
C PHE A 119 0.96 31.36 -29.55
N SER A 120 1.08 31.96 -28.37
CA SER A 120 2.33 32.01 -27.60
C SER A 120 2.23 31.17 -26.34
N PHE A 121 3.38 30.67 -25.86
CA PHE A 121 3.49 30.00 -24.55
C PHE A 121 3.54 31.01 -23.38
N TRP A 122 2.86 32.16 -23.52
CA TRP A 122 2.78 33.17 -22.48
C TRP A 122 2.09 32.59 -21.23
N ARG A 123 2.68 32.82 -20.06
CA ARG A 123 2.22 32.23 -18.79
C ARG A 123 1.61 33.25 -17.84
N LYS A 124 2.26 34.41 -17.71
CA LYS A 124 1.99 35.45 -16.70
C LYS A 124 0.72 36.24 -17.01
N ASN A 125 0.33 37.17 -16.13
CA ASN A 125 -0.64 38.21 -16.50
C ASN A 125 0.00 39.25 -17.47
N ARG A 126 -0.66 40.40 -17.69
CA ARG A 126 -0.23 41.43 -18.65
C ARG A 126 0.19 42.77 -18.04
N ARG A 127 0.51 42.79 -16.74
CA ARG A 127 1.08 43.96 -16.07
C ARG A 127 2.25 44.56 -16.84
N ASP A 128 2.29 45.88 -17.03
CA ASP A 128 3.50 46.58 -17.45
C ASP A 128 4.40 46.80 -16.22
N ASN A 129 5.65 46.30 -16.27
CA ASN A 129 6.59 46.44 -15.17
C ASN A 129 7.39 47.77 -15.22
N GLY A 130 7.23 48.58 -16.28
CA GLY A 130 7.92 49.86 -16.46
C GLY A 130 9.38 49.75 -16.90
N ASP A 131 9.85 48.54 -17.18
CA ASP A 131 11.23 48.22 -17.61
C ASP A 131 11.28 47.53 -18.98
N GLY A 132 10.16 47.53 -19.71
CA GLY A 132 10.00 46.83 -21.00
C GLY A 132 9.64 45.36 -20.88
N THR A 133 9.60 44.79 -19.67
CA THR A 133 9.06 43.45 -19.42
C THR A 133 7.58 43.53 -19.03
N PHE A 134 6.87 42.42 -19.24
CA PHE A 134 5.45 42.32 -18.90
C PHE A 134 5.17 41.11 -18.02
N GLY A 135 4.17 41.26 -17.16
CA GLY A 135 3.47 40.21 -16.44
C GLY A 135 4.14 39.76 -15.14
N VAL A 136 3.30 39.23 -14.26
CA VAL A 136 3.59 38.52 -13.01
C VAL A 136 3.00 37.11 -13.07
N ASP A 137 3.72 36.12 -12.54
CA ASP A 137 3.19 34.78 -12.31
C ASP A 137 2.21 34.84 -11.13
N LEU A 138 0.92 34.78 -11.44
CA LEU A 138 -0.16 34.87 -10.45
C LEU A 138 -0.07 33.75 -9.41
N ASN A 139 0.39 32.55 -9.79
CA ASN A 139 0.57 31.44 -8.85
C ASN A 139 1.93 31.49 -8.11
N ARG A 140 2.56 32.67 -8.09
CA ARG A 140 3.68 33.05 -7.20
C ARG A 140 3.40 34.34 -6.42
N ASN A 141 2.20 34.92 -6.57
CA ASN A 141 1.83 36.22 -6.02
C ASN A 141 0.99 36.15 -4.73
N PHE A 142 0.59 34.97 -4.24
CA PHE A 142 -0.16 34.85 -2.98
C PHE A 142 0.71 35.10 -1.74
N GLY A 143 0.08 35.34 -0.59
CA GLY A 143 0.77 35.73 0.65
C GLY A 143 1.55 34.62 1.36
N ILE A 144 1.20 33.35 1.16
CA ILE A 144 1.85 32.25 1.88
C ILE A 144 3.26 32.01 1.35
N ASN A 145 4.25 32.14 2.23
CA ASN A 145 5.68 31.99 1.91
C ASN A 145 6.12 32.86 0.71
N PHE A 146 5.48 34.02 0.50
CA PHE A 146 5.77 34.89 -0.64
C PHE A 146 7.26 35.26 -0.72
N ARG A 147 7.81 35.29 -1.94
CA ARG A 147 9.19 35.68 -2.20
C ARG A 147 9.25 36.83 -3.17
N LYS A 148 9.72 37.99 -2.67
CA LYS A 148 9.99 39.15 -3.52
C LYS A 148 11.11 38.81 -4.51
N SER A 149 10.88 39.10 -5.78
CA SER A 149 11.87 38.99 -6.84
C SER A 149 12.03 40.34 -7.54
N THR A 150 13.19 40.60 -8.12
CA THR A 150 13.44 41.75 -9.00
C THR A 150 13.68 41.34 -10.45
N GLN A 151 13.66 40.03 -10.75
CA GLN A 151 13.85 39.50 -12.09
C GLN A 151 12.51 39.47 -12.84
N THR A 152 12.07 40.64 -13.29
CA THR A 152 10.78 40.88 -13.96
C THR A 152 10.61 40.07 -15.26
N SER A 153 11.72 39.72 -15.93
CA SER A 153 11.75 38.88 -17.13
C SER A 153 11.53 37.39 -16.87
N ALA A 154 11.65 36.92 -15.61
CA ALA A 154 11.48 35.50 -15.28
C ALA A 154 10.02 35.05 -15.45
N ASN A 155 9.83 33.80 -15.93
CA ASN A 155 8.50 33.19 -16.05
C ASN A 155 7.82 32.95 -14.69
N ILE A 156 8.61 32.90 -13.62
CA ILE A 156 8.16 32.70 -12.23
C ILE A 156 8.24 33.99 -11.40
N TYR A 157 8.32 35.16 -12.06
CA TYR A 157 8.36 36.45 -11.37
C TYR A 157 7.07 36.65 -10.58
N GLY A 158 7.13 36.55 -9.26
CA GLY A 158 5.96 36.64 -8.36
C GLY A 158 5.48 38.06 -8.08
N GLY A 159 6.03 39.09 -8.70
CA GLY A 159 5.62 40.48 -8.51
C GLY A 159 6.39 41.22 -7.40
N PRO A 160 6.15 42.53 -7.25
CA PRO A 160 6.88 43.38 -6.31
C PRO A 160 6.49 43.16 -4.84
N ALA A 161 5.30 42.61 -4.56
CA ALA A 161 4.77 42.29 -3.25
C ALA A 161 3.70 41.19 -3.36
N ALA A 162 3.38 40.53 -2.25
CA ALA A 162 2.25 39.61 -2.21
C ALA A 162 0.95 40.34 -2.54
N PHE A 163 0.10 39.71 -3.34
CA PHE A 163 -1.15 40.22 -3.87
C PHE A 163 -0.99 41.58 -4.57
N SER A 164 0.12 41.80 -5.27
CA SER A 164 0.33 43.01 -6.06
C SER A 164 -0.56 43.07 -7.30
N GLU A 165 -1.10 41.94 -7.73
CA GLU A 165 -1.87 41.81 -8.96
C GLU A 165 -3.38 41.86 -8.67
N PRO A 166 -4.16 42.64 -9.42
CA PRO A 166 -5.60 42.79 -9.20
C PRO A 166 -6.34 41.46 -9.34
N GLU A 167 -5.84 40.54 -10.19
CA GLU A 167 -6.41 39.20 -10.33
C GLU A 167 -6.31 38.39 -9.02
N THR A 168 -5.15 38.41 -8.36
CA THR A 168 -4.97 37.70 -7.08
C THR A 168 -5.69 38.40 -5.92
N GLN A 169 -5.84 39.73 -5.96
CA GLN A 169 -6.62 40.48 -4.98
C GLN A 169 -8.11 40.14 -5.08
N ALA A 170 -8.65 40.02 -6.30
CA ALA A 170 -10.04 39.66 -6.54
C ALA A 170 -10.39 38.30 -5.92
N ILE A 171 -9.60 37.26 -6.21
CA ILE A 171 -9.85 35.92 -5.65
C ILE A 171 -9.60 35.87 -4.14
N LYS A 172 -8.62 36.63 -3.63
CA LYS A 172 -8.39 36.79 -2.18
C LYS A 172 -9.63 37.34 -1.49
N GLN A 173 -10.16 38.46 -1.96
CA GLN A 173 -11.33 39.11 -1.37
C GLN A 173 -12.56 38.21 -1.43
N PHE A 174 -12.73 37.47 -2.53
CA PHE A 174 -13.80 36.50 -2.64
C PHE A 174 -13.67 35.39 -1.58
N VAL A 175 -12.52 34.71 -1.52
CA VAL A 175 -12.31 33.59 -0.57
C VAL A 175 -12.43 34.05 0.89
N GLU A 176 -11.90 35.21 1.24
CA GLU A 176 -12.00 35.76 2.61
C GLU A 176 -13.43 36.19 2.99
N GLY A 177 -14.32 36.37 2.02
CA GLY A 177 -15.73 36.68 2.26
C GLY A 177 -16.65 35.45 2.30
N HIS A 178 -16.13 34.24 2.07
CA HIS A 178 -16.94 33.03 1.86
C HIS A 178 -16.40 31.84 2.70
N ASP A 179 -16.75 31.82 3.98
CA ASP A 179 -16.38 30.76 4.94
C ASP A 179 -17.02 29.39 4.65
N ASN A 180 -17.96 29.32 3.70
CA ASN A 180 -18.63 28.10 3.28
C ASN A 180 -17.79 27.26 2.28
N ILE A 181 -16.68 27.80 1.75
CA ILE A 181 -15.79 27.06 0.84
C ILE A 181 -15.08 25.95 1.62
N CYS A 182 -15.35 24.69 1.25
CA CYS A 182 -14.78 23.52 1.92
C CYS A 182 -13.68 22.84 1.08
N VAL A 183 -13.78 22.95 -0.26
CA VAL A 183 -12.83 22.36 -1.21
C VAL A 183 -12.45 23.40 -2.26
N ALA A 184 -11.17 23.47 -2.64
CA ALA A 184 -10.68 24.34 -3.71
C ALA A 184 -9.78 23.58 -4.71
N LEU A 185 -10.16 23.61 -5.99
CA LEU A 185 -9.45 22.98 -7.09
C LEU A 185 -8.88 24.04 -8.03
N ASP A 186 -7.56 24.04 -8.17
CA ASP A 186 -6.84 24.93 -9.08
C ASP A 186 -6.38 24.13 -10.30
N TYR A 187 -7.05 24.34 -11.44
CA TYR A 187 -6.83 23.57 -12.66
C TYR A 187 -5.74 24.18 -13.54
N HIS A 188 -4.73 23.36 -13.79
CA HIS A 188 -3.52 23.67 -14.52
C HIS A 188 -3.26 22.64 -15.63
N SER A 189 -2.24 22.88 -16.44
CA SER A 189 -1.58 21.84 -17.22
C SER A 189 -0.06 22.04 -17.20
N GLN A 190 0.73 20.97 -17.19
CA GLN A 190 0.43 19.59 -17.58
C GLN A 190 1.07 18.57 -16.62
N GLY A 191 0.59 17.32 -16.64
CA GLY A 191 1.31 16.21 -16.00
C GLY A 191 0.48 15.01 -15.52
N ASN A 192 -0.84 15.00 -15.75
CA ASN A 192 -1.78 14.00 -15.23
C ASN A 192 -1.53 13.72 -13.74
N VAL A 193 -1.58 14.75 -12.92
CA VAL A 193 -1.22 14.66 -11.50
C VAL A 193 -2.04 15.62 -10.64
N PHE A 194 -2.47 15.12 -9.50
CA PHE A 194 -2.99 15.90 -8.40
C PHE A 194 -1.85 16.29 -7.47
N PHE A 195 -1.84 17.57 -7.10
CA PHE A 195 -0.89 18.18 -6.19
C PHE A 195 -1.63 18.71 -4.96
N PRO A 196 -1.92 17.89 -3.94
CA PRO A 196 -2.59 18.36 -2.75
C PRO A 196 -1.72 19.32 -1.93
N ALA A 197 -2.36 20.26 -1.22
CA ALA A 197 -1.69 21.27 -0.40
C ALA A 197 -0.93 20.67 0.79
N HIS A 198 0.04 21.43 1.31
CA HIS A 198 0.85 21.07 2.48
C HIS A 198 1.24 22.32 3.30
N LYS A 199 1.64 22.15 4.56
CA LYS A 199 2.08 23.25 5.44
C LYS A 199 3.58 23.59 5.35
N PHE A 200 4.25 23.18 4.27
CA PHE A 200 5.70 23.37 4.04
C PHE A 200 6.60 22.75 5.12
N ASN A 201 6.06 21.84 5.93
CA ASN A 201 6.83 21.06 6.88
C ASN A 201 6.89 19.60 6.42
N HIS A 202 7.70 18.81 7.11
CA HIS A 202 7.87 17.38 6.82
C HIS A 202 7.01 16.49 7.73
N GLU A 203 6.09 17.09 8.49
CA GLU A 203 5.13 16.35 9.31
C GLU A 203 3.93 15.95 8.47
N ALA A 204 3.29 14.84 8.86
CA ALA A 204 2.02 14.48 8.27
C ALA A 204 0.94 15.44 8.80
N GLU A 205 0.12 15.98 7.90
CA GLU A 205 -1.07 16.74 8.28
C GLU A 205 -2.28 15.84 8.42
N ILE A 206 -3.17 16.16 9.37
CA ILE A 206 -4.37 15.38 9.66
C ILE A 206 -5.23 15.25 8.40
N GLU A 207 -5.43 16.32 7.63
CA GLU A 207 -6.20 16.30 6.36
C GLU A 207 -5.48 15.59 5.19
N GLY A 208 -4.27 15.06 5.40
CA GLY A 208 -3.49 14.39 4.37
C GLY A 208 -4.20 13.18 3.77
N THR A 209 -4.90 12.39 4.60
CA THR A 209 -5.74 11.28 4.10
C THR A 209 -6.89 11.81 3.26
N ASP A 210 -7.62 12.80 3.73
CA ASP A 210 -8.78 13.39 3.02
C ASP A 210 -8.40 13.89 1.63
N LEU A 211 -7.31 14.64 1.56
CA LEU A 211 -6.76 15.16 0.31
C LEU A 211 -6.35 14.05 -0.65
N ASN A 212 -5.64 13.02 -0.16
CA ASN A 212 -5.26 11.89 -1.01
C ASN A 212 -6.48 11.10 -1.50
N ILE A 213 -7.48 10.86 -0.65
CA ILE A 213 -8.67 10.08 -1.00
C ILE A 213 -9.61 10.86 -1.93
N LEU A 214 -9.75 12.18 -1.75
CA LEU A 214 -10.47 13.04 -2.70
C LEU A 214 -9.84 12.92 -4.10
N CYS A 215 -8.52 13.12 -4.19
CA CYS A 215 -7.79 12.99 -5.46
C CYS A 215 -7.84 11.57 -6.04
N ALA A 216 -7.77 10.53 -5.21
CA ALA A 216 -7.82 9.13 -5.67
C ALA A 216 -9.18 8.77 -6.27
N ASN A 217 -10.27 9.23 -5.66
CA ASN A 217 -11.61 9.01 -6.21
C ASN A 217 -11.83 9.83 -7.49
N MET A 218 -11.35 11.08 -7.55
CA MET A 218 -11.34 11.86 -8.79
C MET A 218 -10.55 11.16 -9.91
N ALA A 219 -9.34 10.66 -9.61
CA ALA A 219 -8.51 9.90 -10.53
C ALA A 219 -9.19 8.63 -11.04
N ARG A 220 -9.99 7.96 -10.20
CA ARG A 220 -10.80 6.81 -10.62
C ARG A 220 -11.87 7.22 -11.64
N GLU A 221 -12.57 8.33 -11.42
CA GLU A 221 -13.59 8.80 -12.38
C GLU A 221 -12.97 9.14 -13.73
N ILE A 222 -11.78 9.76 -13.74
CA ILE A 222 -10.98 9.96 -14.97
C ILE A 222 -10.67 8.61 -15.65
N HIS A 223 -10.14 7.65 -14.88
CA HIS A 223 -9.74 6.35 -15.41
C HIS A 223 -10.92 5.58 -16.03
N LYS A 224 -12.15 5.75 -15.55
CA LYS A 224 -13.33 5.10 -16.15
C LYS A 224 -13.61 5.58 -17.58
N VAL A 225 -13.27 6.83 -17.91
CA VAL A 225 -13.56 7.43 -19.23
C VAL A 225 -12.48 7.08 -20.24
N THR A 226 -11.21 7.33 -19.90
CA THR A 226 -10.10 7.25 -20.87
C THR A 226 -9.02 6.23 -20.51
N LYS A 227 -9.13 5.54 -19.38
CA LYS A 227 -8.08 4.68 -18.78
C LYS A 227 -6.80 5.40 -18.35
N ARG A 228 -6.69 6.71 -18.60
CA ARG A 228 -5.57 7.54 -18.16
C ARG A 228 -5.42 7.50 -16.64
N GLN A 229 -4.18 7.42 -16.16
CA GLN A 229 -3.89 7.45 -14.73
C GLN A 229 -3.44 8.84 -14.29
N TYR A 230 -3.93 9.29 -13.13
CA TYR A 230 -3.50 10.53 -12.50
C TYR A 230 -2.77 10.25 -11.20
N GLY A 231 -1.55 10.76 -11.10
CA GLY A 231 -0.72 10.66 -9.91
C GLY A 231 -1.25 11.48 -8.75
N ILE A 232 -0.85 11.15 -7.52
CA ILE A 232 -1.12 11.99 -6.35
C ILE A 232 0.19 12.26 -5.64
N HIS A 233 0.69 13.47 -5.76
CA HIS A 233 1.98 13.85 -5.24
C HIS A 233 1.84 15.13 -4.44
N ARG A 234 2.18 15.09 -3.14
CA ARG A 234 2.18 16.32 -2.33
C ARG A 234 3.42 17.19 -2.55
N GLY A 235 4.22 16.91 -3.57
CA GLY A 235 5.49 17.59 -3.78
C GLY A 235 6.51 17.20 -2.70
N LYS A 236 7.65 16.67 -3.12
CA LYS A 236 8.89 16.89 -2.37
C LYS A 236 9.96 17.47 -3.29
N PRO A 237 9.94 18.78 -3.58
CA PRO A 237 11.08 19.47 -4.15
C PRO A 237 11.58 20.54 -3.17
N PRO A 238 12.82 21.07 -3.33
CA PRO A 238 13.38 22.01 -2.38
C PRO A 238 12.41 23.18 -2.17
N ALA A 239 12.26 23.64 -0.92
CA ALA A 239 11.37 24.73 -0.50
C ALA A 239 11.48 26.04 -1.33
N ASN A 240 12.44 26.10 -2.26
CA ASN A 240 12.67 27.17 -3.21
C ASN A 240 11.74 27.22 -4.43
N LEU A 241 10.99 26.17 -4.76
CA LEU A 241 10.18 26.12 -5.98
C LEU A 241 8.67 26.40 -5.81
N ILE A 242 8.16 26.31 -4.57
CA ILE A 242 6.75 26.51 -4.24
C ILE A 242 6.68 27.66 -3.22
N HIS A 243 6.18 28.81 -3.65
CA HIS A 243 6.03 30.01 -2.84
C HIS A 243 4.92 30.88 -3.42
N GLY A 244 4.14 31.55 -2.58
CA GLY A 244 3.07 32.43 -3.03
C GLY A 244 2.06 31.76 -3.96
N SER A 245 1.73 30.49 -3.72
CA SER A 245 0.75 29.72 -4.49
C SER A 245 -0.66 29.84 -3.91
N GLY A 246 -1.67 29.77 -4.79
CA GLY A 246 -3.08 29.85 -4.41
C GLY A 246 -3.52 28.66 -3.55
N ARG A 247 -3.11 27.45 -3.95
CA ARG A 247 -3.37 26.20 -3.24
C ARG A 247 -3.05 26.26 -1.74
N GLU A 248 -1.83 26.68 -1.38
CA GLU A 248 -1.41 26.80 0.01
C GLU A 248 -2.14 27.91 0.76
N TYR A 249 -2.45 29.01 0.06
CA TYR A 249 -3.23 30.09 0.62
C TYR A 249 -4.66 29.68 0.99
N TYR A 250 -5.30 28.85 0.17
CA TYR A 250 -6.61 28.27 0.48
C TYR A 250 -6.52 27.28 1.65
N TYR A 251 -5.49 26.41 1.65
CA TYR A 251 -5.31 25.43 2.72
C TYR A 251 -5.03 26.06 4.09
N ASP A 252 -4.30 27.18 4.13
CA ASP A 252 -4.09 27.97 5.36
C ASP A 252 -5.39 28.52 5.97
N ARG A 253 -6.48 28.60 5.19
CA ARG A 253 -7.83 28.99 5.64
C ARG A 253 -8.72 27.80 6.03
N GLY A 254 -8.16 26.60 6.11
CA GLY A 254 -8.91 25.38 6.44
C GLY A 254 -9.64 24.75 5.25
N ILE A 255 -9.37 25.19 4.02
CA ILE A 255 -10.00 24.67 2.80
C ILE A 255 -9.18 23.48 2.27
N LEU A 256 -9.81 22.34 1.99
CA LEU A 256 -9.10 21.24 1.32
C LEU A 256 -8.74 21.65 -0.11
N SER A 257 -7.45 21.92 -0.36
CA SER A 257 -7.00 22.44 -1.64
C SER A 257 -6.04 21.51 -2.39
N THR A 258 -6.25 21.38 -3.69
CA THR A 258 -5.33 20.67 -4.60
C THR A 258 -5.21 21.40 -5.94
N VAL A 259 -4.01 21.37 -6.50
CA VAL A 259 -3.80 21.65 -7.92
C VAL A 259 -4.10 20.40 -8.73
N VAL A 260 -4.71 20.54 -9.89
CA VAL A 260 -4.95 19.46 -10.86
C VAL A 260 -4.23 19.79 -12.15
N GLU A 261 -3.17 19.04 -12.47
CA GLU A 261 -2.42 19.20 -13.72
C GLU A 261 -2.95 18.23 -14.77
N VAL A 262 -3.64 18.76 -15.78
CA VAL A 262 -4.37 17.98 -16.78
C VAL A 262 -3.55 17.79 -18.05
N GLY A 263 -3.61 16.58 -18.61
CA GLY A 263 -3.01 16.25 -19.89
C GLY A 263 -1.48 16.26 -19.91
N SER A 264 -0.91 16.06 -21.10
CA SER A 264 0.54 16.00 -21.34
C SER A 264 1.12 17.25 -22.02
N ARG A 265 0.26 18.21 -22.41
CA ARG A 265 0.61 19.43 -23.14
C ARG A 265 -0.19 20.63 -22.63
N ASN A 266 0.44 21.81 -22.53
CA ASN A 266 -0.25 23.07 -22.19
C ASN A 266 -1.29 23.47 -23.25
N ILE A 267 -0.93 23.32 -24.53
CA ILE A 267 -1.78 23.58 -25.69
C ILE A 267 -1.79 22.31 -26.56
N PRO A 268 -2.63 21.32 -26.23
CA PRO A 268 -2.74 20.07 -26.99
C PRO A 268 -3.52 20.28 -28.30
N ASP A 269 -3.67 19.25 -29.15
CA ASP A 269 -4.67 19.30 -30.22
C ASP A 269 -6.08 19.22 -29.62
N TYR A 270 -7.02 20.04 -30.13
CA TYR A 270 -8.35 20.11 -29.53
C TYR A 270 -9.13 18.79 -29.67
N LEU A 271 -9.21 18.26 -30.90
CA LEU A 271 -10.09 17.13 -31.21
C LEU A 271 -9.52 15.81 -30.69
N ILE A 272 -8.19 15.71 -30.59
CA ILE A 272 -7.52 14.47 -30.17
C ILE A 272 -7.34 14.42 -28.66
N ASN A 273 -6.89 15.52 -28.04
CA ASN A 273 -6.37 15.47 -26.68
C ASN A 273 -7.15 16.39 -25.72
N MET A 274 -7.57 17.59 -26.14
CA MET A 274 -8.31 18.51 -25.26
C MET A 274 -9.69 17.94 -24.92
N SER A 275 -10.48 17.53 -25.92
CA SER A 275 -11.80 16.93 -25.75
C SER A 275 -11.78 15.76 -24.76
N GLN A 276 -10.88 14.80 -24.97
CA GLN A 276 -10.70 13.66 -24.06
C GLN A 276 -10.37 14.10 -22.63
N SER A 277 -9.51 15.13 -22.48
CA SER A 277 -9.12 15.63 -21.16
C SER A 277 -10.24 16.39 -20.46
N VAL A 278 -11.12 17.05 -21.22
CA VAL A 278 -12.34 17.65 -20.69
C VAL A 278 -13.33 16.56 -20.27
N ASP A 279 -13.63 15.63 -21.18
CA ASP A 279 -14.61 14.55 -20.97
C ASP A 279 -14.26 13.67 -19.76
N GLU A 280 -12.98 13.34 -19.56
CA GLU A 280 -12.53 12.54 -18.42
C GLU A 280 -12.60 13.28 -17.08
N ASN A 281 -12.47 14.62 -17.09
CA ASN A 281 -12.46 15.43 -15.88
C ASN A 281 -13.85 15.87 -15.43
N ILE A 282 -14.86 15.89 -16.30
CA ILE A 282 -16.26 16.19 -15.94
C ILE A 282 -16.78 15.31 -14.79
N PRO A 283 -16.74 13.96 -14.87
CA PRO A 283 -17.23 13.12 -13.78
C PRO A 283 -16.38 13.23 -12.51
N ALA A 284 -15.08 13.49 -12.64
CA ALA A 284 -14.20 13.75 -11.49
C ALA A 284 -14.57 15.05 -10.75
N LEU A 285 -14.89 16.11 -11.50
CA LEU A 285 -15.30 17.38 -10.93
C LEU A 285 -16.71 17.30 -10.29
N LEU A 286 -17.62 16.54 -10.90
CA LEU A 286 -18.92 16.22 -10.30
C LEU A 286 -18.74 15.45 -8.97
N TYR A 287 -17.82 14.49 -8.90
CA TYR A 287 -17.52 13.76 -7.67
C TYR A 287 -17.05 14.72 -6.56
N ALA A 288 -16.12 15.63 -6.87
CA ALA A 288 -15.63 16.62 -5.91
C ALA A 288 -16.77 17.54 -5.42
N LEU A 289 -17.62 18.02 -6.32
CA LEU A 289 -18.76 18.86 -5.96
C LEU A 289 -19.73 18.14 -5.01
N ARG A 290 -20.08 16.87 -5.32
CA ARG A 290 -20.97 16.06 -4.48
C ARG A 290 -20.44 15.80 -3.09
N THR A 291 -19.12 15.62 -2.97
CA THR A 291 -18.46 15.27 -1.69
C THR A 291 -18.05 16.48 -0.87
N THR A 292 -18.25 17.70 -1.37
CA THR A 292 -17.89 18.94 -0.67
C THR A 292 -18.56 19.04 0.71
N ILE A 293 -19.84 18.67 0.83
CA ILE A 293 -20.57 18.64 2.10
C ILE A 293 -19.92 17.75 3.17
N ASP A 294 -19.20 16.70 2.78
CA ASP A 294 -18.53 15.78 3.71
C ASP A 294 -17.33 16.44 4.43
N TYR A 295 -16.91 17.63 4.00
CA TYR A 295 -15.81 18.42 4.59
C TYR A 295 -16.32 19.75 5.17
N SER A 296 -17.62 19.88 5.33
CA SER A 296 -18.26 21.05 5.91
C SER A 296 -18.48 20.92 7.42
N LYS A 297 -18.92 22.00 8.06
CA LYS A 297 -19.35 22.00 9.47
C LYS A 297 -20.58 21.10 9.74
N LEU A 298 -21.26 20.62 8.70
CA LEU A 298 -22.38 19.67 8.82
C LEU A 298 -21.91 18.21 8.92
N ALA A 299 -20.64 17.95 8.64
CA ALA A 299 -20.08 16.61 8.70
C ALA A 299 -19.85 16.19 10.16
N PRO A 300 -20.06 14.91 10.49
CA PRO A 300 -19.66 14.36 11.78
C PRO A 300 -18.15 14.56 12.02
N GLY A 301 -17.73 14.55 13.29
CA GLY A 301 -16.31 14.61 13.68
C GLY A 301 -15.45 13.52 13.04
N ARG A 302 -14.13 13.63 13.08
CA ARG A 302 -13.24 12.58 12.55
C ARG A 302 -13.14 11.41 13.56
N PRO A 303 -13.09 10.14 13.11
CA PRO A 303 -12.69 9.05 14.00
C PRO A 303 -11.24 9.22 14.47
N GLU A 304 -10.98 8.94 15.75
CA GLU A 304 -9.66 9.11 16.37
C GLU A 304 -9.06 7.75 16.74
N GLY A 305 -7.77 7.71 17.09
CA GLY A 305 -7.11 6.50 17.59
C GLY A 305 -7.10 5.29 16.62
N PHE A 306 -7.29 5.49 15.31
CA PHE A 306 -7.37 4.39 14.36
C PHE A 306 -6.04 3.65 14.25
N SER A 307 -6.00 2.40 14.73
CA SER A 307 -4.79 1.60 14.88
C SER A 307 -5.10 0.10 14.81
N THR A 308 -4.07 -0.74 14.96
CA THR A 308 -4.20 -2.20 15.06
C THR A 308 -4.06 -2.67 16.50
N LYS A 309 -4.89 -3.60 16.95
CA LYS A 309 -4.71 -4.28 18.24
C LYS A 309 -3.78 -5.48 18.14
N GLY A 310 -3.95 -6.31 17.11
CA GLY A 310 -3.14 -7.51 16.87
C GLY A 310 -3.17 -7.91 15.40
N MET A 311 -2.21 -8.75 14.99
CA MET A 311 -2.05 -9.16 13.60
C MET A 311 -1.39 -10.54 13.52
N THR A 312 -1.90 -11.37 12.63
CA THR A 312 -1.31 -12.66 12.24
C THR A 312 -0.85 -12.62 10.79
N ALA A 313 -0.47 -13.76 10.22
CA ALA A 313 -0.19 -13.86 8.79
C ALA A 313 -1.42 -13.61 7.91
N ASN A 314 -2.63 -13.80 8.44
CA ASN A 314 -3.87 -13.81 7.66
C ASN A 314 -5.04 -13.03 8.30
N THR A 315 -4.82 -12.38 9.47
CA THR A 315 -5.81 -11.54 10.14
C THR A 315 -5.20 -10.27 10.70
N VAL A 316 -6.02 -9.22 10.81
CA VAL A 316 -5.68 -7.94 11.45
C VAL A 316 -6.88 -7.48 12.28
N GLU A 317 -6.68 -7.19 13.55
CA GLU A 317 -7.68 -6.57 14.41
C GLU A 317 -7.51 -5.05 14.40
N LEU A 318 -8.49 -4.34 13.86
CA LEU A 318 -8.54 -2.89 13.76
C LEU A 318 -9.35 -2.32 14.94
N VAL A 319 -8.89 -1.21 15.49
CA VAL A 319 -9.54 -0.49 16.60
C VAL A 319 -9.51 1.01 16.38
N TRP A 320 -10.50 1.73 16.90
CA TRP A 320 -10.58 3.19 16.84
C TRP A 320 -11.48 3.73 17.94
N GLU A 321 -11.45 5.04 18.12
CA GLU A 321 -12.27 5.77 19.06
C GLU A 321 -13.33 6.59 18.32
N PRO A 322 -14.49 6.86 18.95
CA PRO A 322 -15.57 7.61 18.31
C PRO A 322 -15.22 9.06 17.98
N GLY A 323 -14.21 9.63 18.65
CA GLY A 323 -13.86 11.06 18.61
C GLY A 323 -14.82 11.93 19.44
N THR A 324 -14.64 13.25 19.40
CA THR A 324 -15.52 14.20 20.09
C THR A 324 -16.87 14.34 19.38
N GLU A 325 -17.97 14.15 20.13
CA GLU A 325 -19.37 14.32 19.71
C GLU A 325 -19.85 13.43 18.54
N ASP A 326 -21.08 12.91 18.64
CA ASP A 326 -21.97 12.35 17.59
C ASP A 326 -22.56 10.98 17.93
N ASP A 327 -23.64 10.98 18.71
CA ASP A 327 -24.56 9.84 18.80
C ASP A 327 -25.21 9.58 17.43
N GLY A 328 -25.30 8.32 17.01
CA GLY A 328 -26.06 7.94 15.80
C GLY A 328 -25.27 7.82 14.49
N CYS A 329 -23.95 7.65 14.55
CA CYS A 329 -23.13 7.31 13.39
C CYS A 329 -22.90 5.79 13.23
N TYR A 330 -22.35 5.40 12.08
CA TYR A 330 -21.72 4.10 11.82
C TYR A 330 -20.43 4.30 11.03
N TYR A 331 -19.55 3.31 11.04
CA TYR A 331 -18.23 3.36 10.42
C TYR A 331 -18.20 2.60 9.10
N LYS A 332 -17.35 3.08 8.18
CA LYS A 332 -16.97 2.38 6.96
C LYS A 332 -15.47 2.16 6.94
N ILE A 333 -15.06 0.93 6.66
CA ILE A 333 -13.66 0.52 6.60
C ILE A 333 -13.34 0.08 5.19
N TYR A 334 -12.32 0.69 4.61
CA TYR A 334 -11.83 0.39 3.27
C TYR A 334 -10.43 -0.21 3.36
N ARG A 335 -10.14 -1.24 2.56
CA ARG A 335 -8.84 -1.90 2.49
C ARG A 335 -8.28 -1.88 1.08
N SER A 336 -7.02 -1.54 0.92
CA SER A 336 -6.32 -1.63 -0.36
C SER A 336 -4.92 -2.22 -0.21
N GLU A 337 -4.37 -2.76 -1.29
CA GLU A 337 -2.98 -3.26 -1.34
C GLU A 337 -1.99 -2.19 -1.84
N THR A 338 -2.51 -1.03 -2.27
CA THR A 338 -1.72 0.10 -2.77
C THR A 338 -2.05 1.37 -2.00
N PRO A 339 -1.05 2.22 -1.71
CA PRO A 339 -1.29 3.47 -1.00
C PRO A 339 -2.14 4.42 -1.86
N LYS A 340 -2.94 5.28 -1.20
CA LYS A 340 -3.76 6.31 -1.87
C LYS A 340 -4.74 5.71 -2.90
N ALA A 341 -5.25 4.51 -2.64
CA ALA A 341 -6.30 3.92 -3.45
C ALA A 341 -7.64 4.65 -3.23
N PRO A 342 -8.53 4.70 -4.25
CA PRO A 342 -9.87 5.24 -4.07
C PRO A 342 -10.69 4.41 -3.07
N CYS A 343 -11.51 5.05 -2.25
CA CYS A 343 -12.45 4.38 -1.33
C CYS A 343 -13.79 4.15 -2.02
N THR A 344 -14.05 2.94 -2.49
CA THR A 344 -15.22 2.58 -3.32
C THR A 344 -16.01 1.45 -2.66
N ARG A 345 -17.08 0.99 -3.34
CA ARG A 345 -17.77 -0.24 -2.90
C ARG A 345 -16.91 -1.49 -3.08
N ASP A 346 -15.98 -1.49 -4.04
CA ASP A 346 -15.17 -2.66 -4.40
C ASP A 346 -14.17 -3.03 -3.29
N ASN A 347 -13.79 -2.05 -2.46
CA ASN A 347 -12.80 -2.22 -1.41
C ASN A 347 -13.33 -1.87 0.00
N LEU A 348 -14.64 -1.70 0.13
CA LEU A 348 -15.33 -1.57 1.40
C LEU A 348 -15.45 -2.95 2.04
N ILE A 349 -14.73 -3.18 3.13
CA ILE A 349 -14.68 -4.48 3.81
C ILE A 349 -15.63 -4.57 5.01
N ALA A 350 -16.03 -3.43 5.58
CA ALA A 350 -16.93 -3.42 6.72
C ALA A 350 -17.82 -2.17 6.79
N ILE A 351 -19.05 -2.37 7.27
CA ILE A 351 -19.94 -1.35 7.79
C ILE A 351 -20.31 -1.78 9.21
N THR A 352 -19.92 -1.01 10.22
CA THR A 352 -20.10 -1.43 11.62
C THR A 352 -20.47 -0.26 12.52
N SER A 353 -21.12 -0.55 13.65
CA SER A 353 -21.33 0.42 14.73
C SER A 353 -20.39 0.18 15.91
N GLN A 354 -19.62 -0.91 15.84
CA GLN A 354 -18.58 -1.24 16.81
C GLN A 354 -17.37 -0.31 16.63
N LEU A 355 -16.49 -0.31 17.64
CA LEU A 355 -15.22 0.42 17.65
C LEU A 355 -14.02 -0.48 17.29
N ASN A 356 -14.31 -1.70 16.82
CA ASN A 356 -13.32 -2.65 16.35
C ASN A 356 -13.84 -3.44 15.14
N TYR A 357 -12.91 -4.05 14.41
CA TYR A 357 -13.19 -4.98 13.32
C TYR A 357 -11.99 -5.91 13.06
N THR A 358 -12.23 -7.22 12.99
CA THR A 358 -11.20 -8.19 12.58
C THR A 358 -11.32 -8.48 11.09
N ASP A 359 -10.34 -8.03 10.32
CA ASP A 359 -10.17 -8.41 8.93
C ASP A 359 -9.51 -9.79 8.85
N LYS A 360 -10.02 -10.66 7.97
CA LYS A 360 -9.60 -12.07 7.85
C LYS A 360 -9.30 -12.40 6.38
N GLN A 361 -8.67 -13.56 6.16
CA GLN A 361 -8.29 -14.05 4.82
C GLN A 361 -7.29 -13.13 4.10
N LEU A 362 -6.42 -12.48 4.89
CA LEU A 362 -5.31 -11.71 4.36
C LEU A 362 -4.20 -12.64 3.89
N LYS A 363 -3.35 -12.13 2.99
CA LYS A 363 -2.16 -12.84 2.54
C LYS A 363 -1.02 -12.55 3.51
N SER A 364 -0.23 -13.58 3.79
CA SER A 364 0.99 -13.47 4.57
C SER A 364 2.03 -12.51 3.95
N GLY A 365 2.77 -11.81 4.80
CA GLY A 365 3.84 -10.87 4.40
C GLY A 365 3.37 -9.76 3.45
N ARG A 366 2.08 -9.46 3.39
CA ARG A 366 1.47 -8.52 2.43
C ARG A 366 1.17 -7.18 3.10
N ARG A 367 1.41 -6.10 2.38
CA ARG A 367 1.05 -4.75 2.83
C ARG A 367 -0.42 -4.45 2.56
N TYR A 368 -1.07 -3.84 3.55
CA TYR A 368 -2.44 -3.33 3.43
C TYR A 368 -2.52 -1.90 3.96
N PHE A 369 -3.41 -1.13 3.33
CA PHE A 369 -3.71 0.26 3.64
C PHE A 369 -5.19 0.35 4.00
N TYR A 370 -5.47 0.80 5.21
CA TYR A 370 -6.83 0.95 5.72
C TYR A 370 -7.23 2.41 5.84
N ASN A 371 -8.44 2.71 5.40
CA ASN A 371 -9.08 4.02 5.56
C ASN A 371 -10.40 3.85 6.30
N LEU A 372 -10.61 4.70 7.31
CA LEU A 372 -11.79 4.68 8.19
C LEU A 372 -12.47 6.05 8.16
N ARG A 373 -13.80 6.07 8.10
CA ARG A 373 -14.60 7.28 8.36
C ARG A 373 -15.96 6.91 8.98
N LYS A 374 -16.59 7.86 9.68
CA LYS A 374 -17.97 7.71 10.16
C LYS A 374 -18.97 8.33 9.18
N VAL A 375 -20.21 7.84 9.24
CA VAL A 375 -21.34 8.27 8.42
C VAL A 375 -22.54 8.48 9.33
N ASN A 376 -23.17 9.66 9.23
CA ASN A 376 -24.40 9.96 9.95
C ASN A 376 -25.56 9.12 9.38
N ARG A 377 -26.35 8.47 10.26
CA ARG A 377 -27.45 7.57 9.84
C ARG A 377 -28.59 8.29 9.14
N VAL A 378 -28.87 9.53 9.52
CA VAL A 378 -30.05 10.29 9.08
C VAL A 378 -29.74 11.02 7.78
N ASN A 379 -28.78 11.94 7.78
CA ASN A 379 -28.51 12.82 6.64
C ASN A 379 -27.51 12.24 5.62
N ARG A 380 -26.86 11.10 5.97
CA ARG A 380 -25.84 10.40 5.18
C ARG A 380 -24.56 11.18 4.88
N ILE A 381 -24.37 12.33 5.54
CA ILE A 381 -23.12 13.10 5.50
C ILE A 381 -22.04 12.27 6.19
N LYS A 382 -20.86 12.25 5.58
CA LYS A 382 -19.74 11.43 6.04
C LYS A 382 -18.68 12.35 6.65
N SER A 383 -18.02 11.90 7.71
CA SER A 383 -16.90 12.63 8.33
C SER A 383 -15.68 12.67 7.41
N ALA A 384 -14.71 13.53 7.72
CA ALA A 384 -13.33 13.30 7.28
C ALA A 384 -12.81 11.89 7.66
N PHE A 385 -11.80 11.41 6.97
CA PHE A 385 -11.14 10.13 7.23
C PHE A 385 -10.17 10.22 8.42
N ALA A 386 -10.07 9.15 9.19
CA ALA A 386 -8.93 8.96 10.09
C ALA A 386 -7.61 8.93 9.28
N PRO A 387 -6.46 9.26 9.89
CA PRO A 387 -5.14 8.99 9.30
C PRO A 387 -5.07 7.57 8.71
N GLU A 388 -4.52 7.44 7.49
CA GLU A 388 -4.43 6.13 6.82
C GLU A 388 -3.52 5.20 7.62
N LEU A 389 -4.06 4.04 8.02
CA LEU A 389 -3.34 3.01 8.74
C LEU A 389 -2.63 2.09 7.75
N LYS A 390 -1.33 1.87 7.98
CA LYS A 390 -0.46 1.09 7.09
C LYS A 390 0.13 -0.08 7.83
N ILE A 391 -0.05 -1.27 7.29
CA ILE A 391 0.42 -2.49 7.93
C ILE A 391 1.08 -3.43 6.93
N LYS A 392 1.81 -4.41 7.44
CA LYS A 392 2.23 -5.61 6.71
C LYS A 392 1.93 -6.80 7.59
N THR A 393 1.12 -7.76 7.11
CA THR A 393 0.84 -9.00 7.84
C THR A 393 2.12 -9.73 8.22
N LEU A 394 2.05 -10.53 9.29
CA LEU A 394 3.17 -11.40 9.68
C LEU A 394 3.44 -12.45 8.59
N LEU A 395 4.58 -13.13 8.69
CA LEU A 395 4.88 -14.27 7.83
C LEU A 395 4.22 -15.54 8.37
N GLU A 396 3.87 -16.48 7.48
CA GLU A 396 3.52 -17.83 7.91
C GLU A 396 4.74 -18.48 8.59
N ARG A 397 4.49 -19.49 9.42
CA ARG A 397 5.54 -20.12 10.23
C ARG A 397 6.66 -20.74 9.38
N ASP A 398 6.39 -21.09 8.14
CA ASP A 398 7.33 -21.70 7.19
C ASP A 398 7.89 -20.72 6.15
N GLU A 399 7.63 -19.43 6.29
CA GLU A 399 8.03 -18.39 5.35
C GLU A 399 9.17 -17.52 5.84
N PHE A 400 9.96 -17.05 4.87
CA PHE A 400 10.97 -16.01 5.01
C PHE A 400 10.63 -14.86 4.07
N SER A 401 11.06 -13.65 4.41
CA SER A 401 10.92 -12.49 3.53
C SER A 401 12.19 -11.66 3.49
N PHE A 402 12.54 -11.22 2.29
CA PHE A 402 13.68 -10.36 2.08
C PHE A 402 13.37 -9.31 1.02
N THR A 403 13.74 -8.06 1.27
CA THR A 403 13.65 -6.98 0.29
C THR A 403 15.04 -6.63 -0.22
N LEU A 404 15.30 -6.92 -1.49
CA LEU A 404 16.52 -6.56 -2.17
C LEU A 404 16.43 -5.12 -2.70
N PHE A 405 17.51 -4.37 -2.52
CA PHE A 405 17.73 -3.07 -3.13
C PHE A 405 19.04 -3.15 -3.92
N PRO A 406 19.10 -2.62 -5.14
CA PRO A 406 20.35 -2.62 -5.90
C PRO A 406 21.36 -1.68 -5.23
N SER A 407 22.64 -2.04 -5.25
CA SER A 407 23.70 -1.13 -4.84
C SER A 407 23.84 0.02 -5.85
N THR A 408 24.47 1.11 -5.44
CA THR A 408 24.55 2.35 -6.23
C THR A 408 25.10 2.15 -7.63
N GLU A 409 26.19 1.41 -7.75
CA GLU A 409 26.93 1.13 -8.98
C GLU A 409 26.24 0.09 -9.88
N LYS A 410 25.18 -0.56 -9.38
CA LYS A 410 24.43 -1.62 -10.05
C LYS A 410 23.07 -1.17 -10.58
N ILE A 411 22.81 0.14 -10.55
CA ILE A 411 21.59 0.73 -11.07
C ILE A 411 21.88 2.01 -11.86
N GLY A 412 21.37 2.08 -13.09
CA GLY A 412 21.61 3.19 -13.99
C GLY A 412 20.88 3.02 -15.32
N TYR A 413 21.17 3.90 -16.28
CA TYR A 413 20.59 3.82 -17.61
C TYR A 413 21.66 3.99 -18.71
N VAL A 414 21.47 3.30 -19.83
CA VAL A 414 22.33 3.39 -21.01
C VAL A 414 21.59 4.10 -22.13
N GLY A 415 22.28 5.01 -22.83
CA GLY A 415 21.72 5.75 -23.97
C GLY A 415 22.50 5.52 -25.27
N GLU A 416 21.77 5.41 -26.37
CA GLU A 416 22.29 5.13 -27.71
C GLU A 416 23.30 6.19 -28.19
N LYS A 417 23.02 7.48 -27.92
CA LYS A 417 23.85 8.61 -28.34
C LYS A 417 24.78 9.12 -27.24
N THR A 418 24.78 8.47 -26.08
CA THR A 418 25.60 8.83 -24.91
C THR A 418 26.55 7.72 -24.49
N LYS A 419 26.91 6.82 -25.42
CA LYS A 419 27.71 5.61 -25.14
C LYS A 419 28.95 5.88 -24.28
N THR A 420 29.69 6.96 -24.58
CA THR A 420 30.90 7.36 -23.84
C THR A 420 30.67 7.80 -22.40
N ASN A 421 29.43 8.17 -22.05
CA ASN A 421 29.05 8.69 -20.73
C ASN A 421 28.14 7.74 -19.96
N ASN A 422 27.79 6.58 -20.52
CA ASN A 422 26.83 5.67 -19.89
C ASN A 422 27.29 5.17 -18.52
N ALA A 423 28.58 4.93 -18.31
CA ALA A 423 29.11 4.55 -17.01
C ALA A 423 28.85 5.62 -15.93
N GLU A 424 28.87 6.90 -16.32
CA GLU A 424 28.56 8.02 -15.42
C GLU A 424 27.07 8.08 -15.06
N HIS A 425 26.20 7.34 -15.73
CA HIS A 425 24.76 7.35 -15.41
C HIS A 425 24.40 6.43 -14.23
N PHE A 426 25.28 5.50 -13.85
CA PHE A 426 25.03 4.56 -12.76
C PHE A 426 25.27 5.23 -11.39
N GLY A 427 24.39 4.94 -10.43
CA GLY A 427 24.40 5.55 -9.09
C GLY A 427 23.93 7.00 -9.02
N ASN A 428 23.53 7.58 -10.16
CA ASN A 428 23.16 8.98 -10.26
C ASN A 428 21.64 9.18 -10.28
N ASN A 429 21.09 9.78 -9.20
CA ASN A 429 19.74 10.32 -8.96
C ASN A 429 18.49 9.62 -9.55
N SER A 430 18.48 9.24 -10.84
CA SER A 430 17.32 8.68 -11.53
C SER A 430 17.68 7.85 -12.77
N LEU A 431 16.78 6.92 -13.14
CA LEU A 431 16.77 6.27 -14.44
C LEU A 431 16.05 7.14 -15.45
N PHE A 432 16.59 7.21 -16.67
CA PHE A 432 15.95 7.87 -17.80
C PHE A 432 15.69 6.82 -18.89
N ILE A 433 14.43 6.52 -19.14
CA ILE A 433 14.03 5.38 -19.99
C ILE A 433 13.11 5.90 -21.10
N GLY A 434 13.20 5.33 -22.30
CA GLY A 434 12.40 5.69 -23.46
C GLY A 434 13.26 6.23 -24.60
N VAL A 435 12.74 7.15 -25.41
CA VAL A 435 13.44 7.68 -26.59
C VAL A 435 13.34 9.19 -26.66
N ASN A 436 14.46 9.86 -26.95
CA ASN A 436 14.42 11.27 -27.35
C ASN A 436 15.47 11.61 -28.42
N LYS A 437 15.35 12.77 -29.05
CA LYS A 437 16.27 13.19 -30.13
C LYS A 437 17.73 13.33 -29.70
N THR A 438 17.96 13.73 -28.43
CA THR A 438 19.30 14.05 -27.90
C THR A 438 20.09 12.84 -27.42
N LYS A 439 19.44 11.88 -26.78
CA LYS A 439 20.04 10.68 -26.17
C LYS A 439 19.82 9.42 -27.00
N GLY A 440 18.91 9.46 -27.98
CA GLY A 440 18.46 8.28 -28.71
C GLY A 440 17.61 7.38 -27.82
N ILE A 441 17.67 6.08 -28.07
CA ILE A 441 17.03 5.06 -27.23
C ILE A 441 17.76 4.97 -25.89
N CYS A 442 17.01 4.90 -24.79
CA CYS A 442 17.53 4.74 -23.44
C CYS A 442 16.86 3.55 -22.70
N TYR A 443 17.68 2.66 -22.13
CA TYR A 443 17.24 1.53 -21.32
C TYR A 443 17.64 1.73 -19.87
N GLY A 444 16.75 1.40 -18.95
CA GLY A 444 17.09 1.27 -17.53
C GLY A 444 17.70 -0.10 -17.26
N VAL A 445 18.70 -0.17 -16.40
CA VAL A 445 19.39 -1.41 -16.04
C VAL A 445 19.47 -1.48 -14.52
N ILE A 446 19.01 -2.60 -13.96
CA ILE A 446 19.05 -2.89 -12.54
C ILE A 446 19.63 -4.28 -12.34
N ASP A 447 20.68 -4.35 -11.53
CA ASP A 447 21.39 -5.58 -11.21
C ASP A 447 21.28 -5.86 -9.71
N TYR A 448 20.54 -6.90 -9.35
CA TYR A 448 20.35 -7.33 -7.97
C TYR A 448 21.36 -8.41 -7.58
N ASP A 449 22.04 -8.20 -6.46
CA ASP A 449 22.83 -9.22 -5.78
C ASP A 449 21.90 -10.20 -5.05
N MET A 450 21.87 -11.44 -5.52
CA MET A 450 21.02 -12.51 -4.97
C MET A 450 21.76 -13.36 -3.93
N SER A 451 23.04 -13.12 -3.66
CA SER A 451 23.87 -13.93 -2.75
C SER A 451 23.36 -13.99 -1.31
N ARG A 452 22.53 -13.02 -0.92
CA ARG A 452 21.88 -12.96 0.40
C ARG A 452 20.64 -13.84 0.53
N ILE A 453 20.16 -14.38 -0.59
CA ILE A 453 19.05 -15.33 -0.61
C ILE A 453 19.64 -16.75 -0.68
N PRO A 454 19.24 -17.66 0.22
CA PRO A 454 19.73 -19.04 0.20
C PRO A 454 19.46 -19.74 -1.13
N THR A 455 20.40 -20.54 -1.62
CA THR A 455 20.30 -21.21 -2.94
C THR A 455 19.21 -22.28 -3.01
N ASP A 456 18.78 -22.82 -1.86
CA ASP A 456 17.67 -23.76 -1.72
C ASP A 456 16.30 -23.06 -1.52
N ALA A 457 16.25 -21.73 -1.59
CA ALA A 457 15.01 -20.99 -1.45
C ALA A 457 14.02 -21.32 -2.58
N LYS A 458 12.78 -21.57 -2.19
CA LYS A 458 11.63 -21.75 -3.09
C LYS A 458 10.74 -20.52 -3.06
N ILE A 459 10.69 -19.79 -4.17
CA ILE A 459 10.10 -18.44 -4.21
C ILE A 459 8.57 -18.57 -4.23
N LYS A 460 7.94 -18.19 -3.12
CA LYS A 460 6.48 -18.15 -2.97
C LYS A 460 5.90 -16.93 -3.69
N ASP A 461 6.45 -15.75 -3.41
CA ASP A 461 6.03 -14.48 -4.01
C ASP A 461 7.25 -13.61 -4.34
N ALA A 462 7.16 -12.88 -5.44
CA ALA A 462 8.16 -11.92 -5.85
C ALA A 462 7.49 -10.69 -6.47
N LEU A 463 7.88 -9.51 -5.99
CA LEU A 463 7.33 -8.22 -6.40
C LEU A 463 8.44 -7.22 -6.68
N PHE A 464 8.62 -6.87 -7.95
CA PHE A 464 9.49 -5.76 -8.34
C PHE A 464 8.69 -4.47 -8.37
N SER A 465 9.21 -3.41 -7.77
CA SER A 465 8.55 -2.09 -7.73
C SER A 465 9.50 -0.96 -8.11
N LEU A 466 9.02 0.03 -8.86
CA LEU A 466 9.74 1.23 -9.26
C LEU A 466 8.85 2.48 -9.16
N TYR A 467 9.44 3.63 -8.82
CA TYR A 467 8.72 4.89 -8.64
C TYR A 467 8.98 5.89 -9.78
N PRO A 468 7.97 6.18 -10.63
CA PRO A 468 8.07 7.20 -11.66
C PRO A 468 8.04 8.61 -11.07
N MET A 469 8.91 9.49 -11.57
CA MET A 469 9.03 10.90 -11.19
C MET A 469 8.90 11.81 -12.41
N ASN A 470 8.47 13.05 -12.20
CA ASN A 470 8.57 14.09 -13.22
C ASN A 470 9.18 15.36 -12.63
N ARG A 471 10.52 15.46 -12.70
CA ARG A 471 11.24 16.68 -12.31
C ARG A 471 11.70 17.51 -13.52
N VAL A 472 11.63 16.93 -14.73
CA VAL A 472 12.23 17.50 -15.93
C VAL A 472 11.36 17.19 -17.15
N GLY A 473 10.23 17.89 -17.30
CA GLY A 473 9.49 17.95 -18.56
C GLY A 473 9.21 16.62 -19.24
N ALA A 474 8.93 15.55 -18.48
CA ALA A 474 8.59 14.25 -19.05
C ALA A 474 7.37 14.44 -19.95
N LYS A 475 7.56 14.18 -21.24
CA LYS A 475 6.50 14.15 -22.24
C LYS A 475 6.15 12.69 -22.42
N ILE A 476 5.09 12.27 -21.73
CA ILE A 476 4.50 10.94 -21.91
C ILE A 476 3.19 11.15 -22.63
N GLU A 477 3.19 10.77 -23.90
CA GLU A 477 2.01 10.83 -24.76
C GLU A 477 1.36 9.46 -24.87
N ASN A 478 0.14 9.43 -25.42
CA ASN A 478 -0.61 8.20 -25.62
C ASN A 478 -0.09 7.39 -26.83
N TYR A 479 1.16 6.93 -26.77
CA TYR A 479 1.71 5.94 -27.70
C TYR A 479 2.90 5.17 -27.10
N GLY A 480 2.99 3.89 -27.47
CA GLY A 480 4.05 2.99 -27.05
C GLY A 480 3.90 2.48 -25.63
N GLU A 481 4.72 1.50 -25.29
CA GLU A 481 4.57 0.70 -24.08
C GLU A 481 5.88 0.66 -23.27
N TRP A 482 5.77 0.26 -22.01
CA TRP A 482 6.87 0.17 -21.06
C TRP A 482 6.92 -1.23 -20.45
N SER A 483 8.06 -1.89 -20.53
CA SER A 483 8.23 -3.27 -20.09
C SER A 483 9.48 -3.46 -19.23
N VAL A 484 9.49 -4.55 -18.47
CA VAL A 484 10.63 -4.98 -17.66
C VAL A 484 10.97 -6.41 -18.07
N SER A 485 12.22 -6.66 -18.38
CA SER A 485 12.70 -7.95 -18.87
C SER A 485 13.82 -8.49 -18.01
N ILE A 486 13.81 -9.79 -17.73
CA ILE A 486 14.93 -10.53 -17.16
C ILE A 486 15.92 -10.81 -18.30
N LEU A 487 17.17 -10.38 -18.13
CA LEU A 487 18.27 -10.68 -19.04
C LEU A 487 19.11 -11.82 -18.48
N ASN A 488 19.79 -12.54 -19.37
CA ASN A 488 20.83 -13.49 -18.98
C ASN A 488 22.10 -12.73 -18.55
N PRO A 489 22.54 -12.84 -17.29
CA PRO A 489 23.74 -12.13 -16.83
C PRO A 489 25.02 -12.55 -17.57
N ASP A 490 25.10 -13.79 -18.04
CA ASP A 490 26.30 -14.33 -18.72
C ASP A 490 26.55 -13.71 -20.10
N ASP A 491 25.49 -13.19 -20.73
CA ASP A 491 25.58 -12.53 -22.04
C ASP A 491 26.06 -11.07 -21.92
N ILE A 492 26.10 -10.51 -20.70
CA ILE A 492 26.38 -9.10 -20.45
C ILE A 492 27.60 -8.94 -19.53
N ARG A 493 28.74 -8.58 -20.15
CA ARG A 493 30.00 -8.35 -19.45
C ARG A 493 30.06 -6.97 -18.82
N ASP A 494 29.48 -5.98 -19.47
CA ASP A 494 29.43 -4.60 -19.00
C ASP A 494 27.99 -4.06 -19.07
N ILE A 495 27.39 -3.82 -17.91
CA ILE A 495 26.02 -3.30 -17.81
C ILE A 495 25.89 -1.83 -18.26
N THR A 496 27.00 -1.14 -18.48
CA THR A 496 27.05 0.24 -18.95
C THR A 496 27.18 0.34 -20.47
N ASP A 497 27.42 -0.79 -21.15
CA ASP A 497 27.52 -0.88 -22.61
C ASP A 497 26.12 -0.90 -23.25
N PHE A 498 25.83 0.12 -24.06
CA PHE A 498 24.53 0.22 -24.74
C PHE A 498 24.28 -0.93 -25.71
N ASP A 499 25.29 -1.33 -26.50
CA ASP A 499 25.11 -2.31 -27.56
C ASP A 499 24.91 -3.71 -26.97
N GLN A 500 25.57 -4.04 -25.85
CA GLN A 500 25.31 -5.28 -25.12
C GLN A 500 23.86 -5.32 -24.60
N ILE A 501 23.40 -4.27 -23.92
CA ILE A 501 22.03 -4.21 -23.35
C ILE A 501 20.95 -4.18 -24.44
N HIS A 502 21.19 -3.46 -25.54
CA HIS A 502 20.26 -3.34 -26.65
C HIS A 502 20.09 -4.66 -27.41
N ASN A 503 21.20 -5.37 -27.67
CA ASN A 503 21.18 -6.63 -28.40
C ASN A 503 20.86 -7.85 -27.52
N ALA A 504 20.85 -7.69 -26.19
CA ALA A 504 20.47 -8.74 -25.26
C ALA A 504 19.06 -9.27 -25.56
N ILE A 505 18.95 -10.57 -25.74
CA ILE A 505 17.66 -11.26 -25.88
C ILE A 505 17.13 -11.51 -24.46
N PRO A 506 15.93 -10.99 -24.09
CA PRO A 506 15.31 -11.31 -22.83
C PRO A 506 15.11 -12.81 -22.64
N ILE A 507 15.43 -13.32 -21.46
CA ILE A 507 14.98 -14.66 -21.04
C ILE A 507 13.45 -14.64 -20.92
N GLN A 508 12.93 -13.59 -20.28
CA GLN A 508 11.50 -13.41 -20.02
C GLN A 508 11.18 -11.92 -19.85
N THR A 509 9.99 -11.50 -20.27
CA THR A 509 9.44 -10.17 -19.96
C THR A 509 8.35 -10.31 -18.89
N LEU A 510 8.43 -9.48 -17.85
CA LEU A 510 7.56 -9.55 -16.67
C LEU A 510 6.17 -9.01 -16.99
N GLY A 511 5.16 -9.88 -16.84
CA GLY A 511 3.75 -9.52 -17.01
C GLY A 511 3.44 -8.78 -18.31
N ASP A 512 2.40 -7.94 -18.28
CA ASP A 512 2.04 -7.09 -19.41
C ASP A 512 2.87 -5.81 -19.43
N ALA A 513 3.12 -5.32 -20.65
CA ALA A 513 3.68 -3.98 -20.82
C ALA A 513 2.65 -2.92 -20.39
N ILE A 514 3.14 -1.81 -19.86
CA ILE A 514 2.32 -0.69 -19.42
C ILE A 514 2.17 0.29 -20.58
N ASP A 515 0.93 0.59 -20.98
CA ASP A 515 0.66 1.66 -21.94
C ASP A 515 1.16 3.02 -21.43
N SER A 516 1.71 3.84 -22.33
CA SER A 516 2.30 5.12 -21.93
C SER A 516 1.32 6.06 -21.23
N ASP A 517 0.04 6.10 -21.62
CA ASP A 517 -0.98 6.94 -20.97
C ASP A 517 -1.39 6.45 -19.55
N GLN A 518 -0.97 5.24 -19.18
CA GLN A 518 -1.07 4.71 -17.84
C GLN A 518 0.20 4.96 -17.01
N LEU A 519 1.30 5.45 -17.60
CA LEU A 519 2.53 5.78 -16.89
C LEU A 519 2.55 7.26 -16.48
N THR A 520 2.19 7.53 -15.22
CA THR A 520 2.26 8.87 -14.64
C THR A 520 3.15 8.90 -13.39
N GLN A 521 3.64 10.10 -13.07
CA GLN A 521 4.40 10.35 -11.85
C GLN A 521 3.57 10.07 -10.60
N GLY A 522 4.22 9.73 -9.50
CA GLY A 522 3.54 9.65 -8.21
C GLY A 522 2.81 8.34 -7.92
N ILE A 523 2.78 7.40 -8.87
CA ILE A 523 2.16 6.07 -8.71
C ILE A 523 3.26 5.02 -8.82
N TRP A 524 3.46 4.21 -7.77
CA TRP A 524 4.34 3.06 -7.85
C TRP A 524 3.88 2.10 -8.95
N LYS A 525 4.82 1.71 -9.81
CA LYS A 525 4.61 0.61 -10.75
C LYS A 525 5.22 -0.65 -10.17
N SER A 526 4.45 -1.72 -10.16
CA SER A 526 4.86 -2.99 -9.57
C SER A 526 4.51 -4.15 -10.49
N TRP A 527 5.40 -5.13 -10.57
CA TRP A 527 5.26 -6.34 -11.36
C TRP A 527 5.31 -7.54 -10.44
N HIS A 528 4.22 -8.30 -10.41
CA HIS A 528 4.14 -9.58 -9.71
C HIS A 528 4.68 -10.68 -10.62
N PHE A 529 5.58 -11.49 -10.10
CA PHE A 529 6.21 -12.54 -10.88
C PHE A 529 5.27 -13.74 -10.97
N SER A 530 5.07 -14.23 -12.20
CA SER A 530 4.34 -15.47 -12.49
C SER A 530 5.11 -16.71 -12.00
N GLY A 531 4.47 -17.90 -12.04
CA GLY A 531 5.14 -19.15 -11.66
C GLY A 531 6.44 -19.43 -12.43
N ILE A 532 6.46 -19.10 -13.73
CA ILE A 532 7.64 -19.26 -14.59
C ILE A 532 8.73 -18.27 -14.17
N GLU A 533 8.38 -17.00 -13.97
CA GLU A 533 9.33 -15.95 -13.58
C GLU A 533 9.93 -16.19 -12.20
N LYS A 534 9.15 -16.74 -11.25
CA LYS A 534 9.67 -17.18 -9.95
C LYS A 534 10.66 -18.34 -10.08
N SER A 535 10.38 -19.30 -10.96
CA SER A 535 11.30 -20.41 -11.26
C SER A 535 12.61 -19.90 -11.88
N LEU A 536 12.55 -18.83 -12.69
CA LEU A 536 13.75 -18.16 -13.19
C LEU A 536 14.54 -17.49 -12.07
N ILE A 537 13.88 -16.81 -11.11
CA ILE A 537 14.59 -16.30 -9.92
C ILE A 537 15.31 -17.44 -9.20
N GLU A 538 14.67 -18.58 -8.99
CA GLU A 538 15.29 -19.75 -8.33
C GLU A 538 16.55 -20.22 -9.05
N GLN A 539 16.53 -20.28 -10.39
CA GLN A 539 17.72 -20.62 -11.19
C GLN A 539 18.83 -19.57 -11.05
N GLN A 540 18.46 -18.29 -10.94
CA GLN A 540 19.40 -17.17 -10.78
C GLN A 540 20.02 -17.12 -9.37
N LEU A 541 19.47 -17.82 -8.38
CA LEU A 541 20.06 -17.92 -7.04
C LEU A 541 21.44 -18.59 -7.07
N GLU A 542 21.61 -19.62 -7.88
CA GLU A 542 22.91 -20.29 -8.06
C GLU A 542 23.96 -19.38 -8.69
N GLN A 543 23.53 -18.47 -9.57
CA GLN A 543 24.39 -17.48 -10.23
C GLN A 543 24.66 -16.26 -9.33
N GLY A 544 23.89 -16.09 -8.25
CA GLY A 544 24.02 -14.99 -7.29
C GLY A 544 23.60 -13.62 -7.84
N ARG A 545 22.90 -13.55 -8.98
CA ARG A 545 22.64 -12.28 -9.68
C ARG A 545 21.33 -12.31 -10.45
N LEU A 546 20.54 -11.23 -10.40
CA LEU A 546 19.35 -11.04 -11.24
C LEU A 546 19.42 -9.70 -11.98
N LEU A 547 19.52 -9.77 -13.31
CA LEU A 547 19.66 -8.60 -14.18
C LEU A 547 18.33 -8.23 -14.86
N LEU A 548 17.84 -7.02 -14.63
CA LEU A 548 16.62 -6.48 -15.22
C LEU A 548 16.94 -5.35 -16.21
N ARG A 549 16.30 -5.40 -17.38
CA ARG A 549 16.24 -4.31 -18.37
C ARG A 549 14.86 -3.68 -18.35
N LEU A 550 14.80 -2.38 -18.17
CA LEU A 550 13.60 -1.58 -18.33
C LEU A 550 13.62 -0.90 -19.69
N GLN A 551 12.52 -1.05 -20.43
CA GLN A 551 12.37 -0.57 -21.78
C GLN A 551 11.13 0.30 -21.90
N GLY A 552 11.26 1.45 -22.56
CA GLY A 552 10.14 2.26 -23.02
C GLY A 552 10.06 2.25 -24.55
N PRO A 553 9.27 3.17 -25.14
CA PRO A 553 9.19 3.32 -26.59
C PRO A 553 10.56 3.60 -27.20
N VAL A 554 10.80 3.03 -28.39
CA VAL A 554 12.09 3.15 -29.12
C VAL A 554 11.97 3.98 -30.41
N VAL A 555 10.75 4.39 -30.78
CA VAL A 555 10.47 5.20 -31.97
C VAL A 555 9.68 6.45 -31.57
N LEU A 556 9.96 7.57 -32.24
CA LEU A 556 9.21 8.80 -32.11
C LEU A 556 8.30 9.02 -33.32
N PRO A 557 6.99 9.27 -33.13
CA PRO A 557 6.12 9.77 -34.18
C PRO A 557 6.63 11.10 -34.76
N ARG A 558 6.25 11.37 -36.01
CA ARG A 558 6.67 12.60 -36.70
C ARG A 558 6.19 13.85 -35.94
N GLY A 559 7.12 14.74 -35.63
CA GLY A 559 6.85 15.98 -34.89
C GLY A 559 7.15 15.92 -33.40
N ASN A 560 7.29 14.71 -32.83
CA ASN A 560 7.68 14.54 -31.43
C ASN A 560 9.20 14.59 -31.25
N ASP A 561 9.64 15.05 -30.07
CA ASP A 561 11.05 15.19 -29.70
C ASP A 561 11.48 14.27 -28.56
N SER A 562 10.52 13.77 -27.77
CA SER A 562 10.76 12.92 -26.61
C SER A 562 9.53 12.08 -26.26
N GLN A 563 9.77 10.85 -25.80
CA GLN A 563 8.85 9.96 -25.09
C GLN A 563 9.69 9.28 -23.99
N MET A 564 9.95 10.02 -22.91
CA MET A 564 10.89 9.62 -21.86
C MET A 564 10.29 9.79 -20.48
N MET A 565 10.50 8.78 -19.63
CA MET A 565 10.12 8.81 -18.23
C MET A 565 11.36 8.75 -17.34
N GLN A 566 11.31 9.54 -16.26
CA GLN A 566 12.31 9.51 -15.22
C GLN A 566 11.81 8.65 -14.06
N PHE A 567 12.66 7.83 -13.47
CA PHE A 567 12.32 7.02 -12.29
C PHE A 567 13.34 7.25 -11.18
N ASP A 568 12.88 7.34 -9.93
CA ASP A 568 13.76 7.52 -8.77
C ASP A 568 14.60 6.27 -8.55
N ILE A 569 15.86 6.43 -8.17
CA ILE A 569 16.72 5.33 -7.69
C ILE A 569 17.07 5.48 -6.21
N GLY A 570 16.60 6.55 -5.55
CA GLY A 570 16.76 6.81 -4.12
C GLY A 570 18.20 7.04 -3.64
N TYR A 571 19.10 7.35 -4.57
CA TYR A 571 20.51 7.71 -4.33
C TYR A 571 20.81 9.12 -4.86
N GLY A 572 21.92 9.72 -4.42
CA GLY A 572 22.40 11.02 -4.89
C GLY A 572 21.68 12.22 -4.26
N ARG A 573 22.22 13.42 -4.55
CA ARG A 573 21.77 14.71 -3.97
C ARG A 573 20.29 15.01 -4.22
N PHE A 574 19.74 14.48 -5.32
CA PHE A 574 18.39 14.76 -5.76
C PHE A 574 17.48 13.53 -5.72
N GLY A 575 17.94 12.35 -5.30
CA GLY A 575 17.04 11.20 -5.09
C GLY A 575 15.98 11.51 -4.01
N GLY A 576 14.81 10.88 -4.10
CA GLY A 576 13.74 10.99 -3.09
C GLY A 576 14.08 10.31 -1.75
N GLY A 577 15.23 9.62 -1.69
CA GLY A 577 15.72 8.88 -0.53
C GLY A 577 15.30 7.41 -0.53
N ILE A 578 15.57 6.73 0.59
CA ILE A 578 15.40 5.27 0.74
C ILE A 578 14.00 4.76 0.40
N HIS A 579 12.98 5.61 0.52
CA HIS A 579 11.58 5.22 0.31
C HIS A 579 11.23 5.01 -1.15
N TYR A 580 11.99 5.59 -2.09
CA TYR A 580 11.69 5.57 -3.53
C TYR A 580 12.65 4.68 -4.33
N ARG A 581 13.52 3.94 -3.64
CA ARG A 581 14.43 3.00 -4.31
C ARG A 581 13.64 1.88 -4.98
N PRO A 582 13.97 1.51 -6.23
CA PRO A 582 13.50 0.26 -6.78
C PRO A 582 13.88 -0.89 -5.86
N ASN A 583 12.95 -1.81 -5.72
CA ASN A 583 13.10 -2.92 -4.79
C ASN A 583 12.45 -4.18 -5.35
N LEU A 584 13.04 -5.31 -4.99
CA LEU A 584 12.50 -6.64 -5.23
C LEU A 584 12.17 -7.27 -3.89
N ASN A 585 10.88 -7.39 -3.58
CA ASN A 585 10.42 -8.07 -2.38
C ASN A 585 10.23 -9.55 -2.70
N LEU A 586 10.83 -10.41 -1.90
CA LEU A 586 10.70 -11.86 -1.99
C LEU A 586 10.03 -12.39 -0.71
N VAL A 587 9.15 -13.36 -0.90
CA VAL A 587 8.69 -14.29 0.14
C VAL A 587 9.02 -15.69 -0.36
N TYR A 588 9.68 -16.49 0.47
CA TYR A 588 10.17 -17.81 0.07
C TYR A 588 10.11 -18.82 1.21
N HIS A 589 10.09 -20.09 0.85
CA HIS A 589 10.28 -21.22 1.74
C HIS A 589 11.72 -21.74 1.63
N ARG A 590 12.23 -22.35 2.69
CA ARG A 590 13.45 -23.16 2.63
C ARG A 590 13.09 -24.60 2.30
N LYS A 591 14.01 -25.34 1.70
CA LYS A 591 13.81 -26.78 1.50
C LYS A 591 13.81 -27.45 2.89
N PRO A 592 12.74 -28.17 3.28
CA PRO A 592 12.70 -28.77 4.60
C PRO A 592 13.64 -29.98 4.68
N PHE A 593 14.19 -30.20 5.86
CA PHE A 593 14.76 -31.48 6.25
C PHE A 593 13.62 -32.45 6.55
N GLN A 594 13.87 -33.75 6.38
CA GLN A 594 12.90 -34.78 6.72
C GLN A 594 13.52 -35.70 7.77
N MET A 595 12.74 -36.05 8.78
CA MET A 595 13.11 -36.97 9.84
C MET A 595 12.01 -37.99 10.06
N ALA A 596 12.38 -39.26 10.05
CA ALA A 596 11.53 -40.37 10.45
C ALA A 596 11.88 -40.80 11.87
N VAL A 597 10.91 -40.72 12.77
CA VAL A 597 11.02 -41.13 14.18
C VAL A 597 10.33 -42.48 14.33
N GLY A 598 11.06 -43.48 14.84
CA GLY A 598 10.46 -44.76 15.20
C GLY A 598 9.74 -44.72 16.54
N ALA A 599 8.80 -45.65 16.74
CA ALA A 599 8.09 -45.76 18.00
C ALA A 599 9.07 -46.01 19.15
N SER A 600 9.05 -45.17 20.19
CA SER A 600 9.84 -45.37 21.41
C SER A 600 9.24 -46.44 22.31
N ALA A 601 7.91 -46.57 22.29
CA ALA A 601 7.16 -47.63 22.95
C ALA A 601 5.85 -47.88 22.20
N TYR A 602 5.27 -49.07 22.39
CA TYR A 602 3.97 -49.40 21.83
C TYR A 602 3.31 -50.52 22.64
N HIS A 603 1.99 -50.42 22.75
CA HIS A 603 1.17 -51.24 23.63
C HIS A 603 -0.15 -51.62 22.98
N THR A 604 -0.67 -52.77 23.36
CA THR A 604 -2.07 -53.14 23.14
C THR A 604 -2.80 -53.05 24.47
N ILE A 605 -3.87 -52.25 24.53
CA ILE A 605 -4.67 -52.04 25.74
C ILE A 605 -6.05 -52.67 25.53
N ASN A 606 -6.42 -53.57 26.44
CA ASN A 606 -7.76 -54.15 26.55
C ASN A 606 -8.32 -53.93 27.97
N ALA A 607 -9.56 -54.35 28.22
CA ALA A 607 -10.22 -54.11 29.51
C ALA A 607 -9.51 -54.75 30.73
N ASN A 608 -8.67 -55.77 30.51
CA ASN A 608 -8.06 -56.56 31.58
C ASN A 608 -6.56 -56.32 31.74
N GLU A 609 -5.84 -55.97 30.67
CA GLU A 609 -4.39 -55.86 30.65
C GLU A 609 -3.85 -54.86 29.62
N ILE A 610 -2.60 -54.42 29.87
CA ILE A 610 -1.78 -53.65 28.94
C ILE A 610 -0.62 -54.56 28.50
N VAL A 611 -0.58 -54.89 27.21
CA VAL A 611 0.45 -55.76 26.62
C VAL A 611 1.51 -54.90 25.95
N ALA A 612 2.68 -54.78 26.56
CA ALA A 612 3.82 -54.07 25.99
C ALA A 612 4.44 -54.82 24.80
N SER A 613 5.08 -54.08 23.90
CA SER A 613 5.79 -54.62 22.72
C SER A 613 4.88 -55.42 21.78
N LYS A 614 3.59 -55.11 21.77
CA LYS A 614 2.60 -55.63 20.83
C LYS A 614 1.70 -54.48 20.40
N LEU A 615 1.39 -54.38 19.11
CA LEU A 615 0.53 -53.32 18.58
C LEU A 615 -0.64 -53.93 17.81
N GLN A 616 -1.81 -53.94 18.44
CA GLN A 616 -3.04 -54.47 17.88
C GLN A 616 -4.21 -53.55 18.19
N SER A 617 -5.19 -53.50 17.28
CA SER A 617 -6.44 -52.77 17.50
C SER A 617 -7.61 -53.55 16.91
N GLY A 618 -8.80 -53.42 17.51
CA GLY A 618 -10.00 -54.10 17.04
C GLY A 618 -10.97 -54.42 18.15
N PHE A 619 -11.48 -55.65 18.17
CA PHE A 619 -12.39 -56.17 19.19
C PHE A 619 -11.93 -57.51 19.73
N ASP A 620 -12.07 -57.70 21.03
CA ASP A 620 -11.81 -58.96 21.70
C ASP A 620 -12.94 -59.99 21.46
N LYS A 621 -12.85 -61.17 22.09
CA LYS A 621 -13.85 -62.23 21.96
C LYS A 621 -15.23 -61.87 22.53
N ASN A 622 -15.29 -60.93 23.46
CA ASN A 622 -16.53 -60.45 24.07
C ASN A 622 -17.13 -59.28 23.28
N GLY A 623 -16.42 -58.76 22.27
CA GLY A 623 -16.80 -57.59 21.48
C GLY A 623 -16.42 -56.27 22.16
N GLU A 624 -15.57 -56.30 23.20
CA GLU A 624 -14.98 -55.12 23.80
C GLU A 624 -13.84 -54.60 22.92
N ARG A 625 -13.61 -53.28 22.94
CA ARG A 625 -12.58 -52.66 22.11
C ARG A 625 -11.18 -53.06 22.54
N ILE A 626 -10.28 -53.10 21.58
CA ILE A 626 -8.84 -53.21 21.80
C ILE A 626 -8.18 -52.00 21.15
N PHE A 627 -7.38 -51.27 21.93
CA PHE A 627 -6.67 -50.07 21.50
C PHE A 627 -5.20 -50.38 21.24
N GLY A 628 -4.68 -49.93 20.10
CA GLY A 628 -3.24 -49.90 19.86
C GLY A 628 -2.71 -48.53 20.25
N VAL A 629 -1.69 -48.46 21.10
CA VAL A 629 -1.08 -47.19 21.51
C VAL A 629 0.38 -47.17 21.05
N VAL A 630 0.80 -46.07 20.45
CA VAL A 630 2.17 -45.87 19.96
C VAL A 630 2.72 -44.56 20.50
N ASP A 631 3.90 -44.62 21.08
CA ASP A 631 4.59 -43.47 21.65
C ASP A 631 5.78 -43.09 20.76
N PHE A 632 5.97 -41.79 20.54
CA PHE A 632 7.13 -41.25 19.86
C PHE A 632 7.85 -40.25 20.75
N SER A 633 9.16 -40.44 20.90
CA SER A 633 10.05 -39.49 21.56
C SER A 633 10.94 -38.87 20.49
N PHE A 634 10.97 -37.53 20.42
CA PHE A 634 11.77 -36.84 19.43
C PHE A 634 13.27 -36.86 19.79
N PRO A 635 14.17 -37.13 18.84
CA PRO A 635 15.59 -36.85 19.05
C PRO A 635 15.83 -35.33 19.06
N SER A 636 16.93 -34.90 19.66
CA SER A 636 17.37 -33.50 19.55
C SER A 636 17.71 -33.19 18.09
N ILE A 637 16.94 -32.28 17.46
CA ILE A 637 17.10 -31.90 16.06
C ILE A 637 18.12 -30.77 15.92
N SER A 638 17.95 -29.69 16.67
CA SER A 638 18.85 -28.53 16.68
C SER A 638 19.00 -28.00 18.09
N GLU A 639 20.23 -27.75 18.52
CA GLU A 639 20.54 -27.10 19.81
C GLU A 639 20.68 -25.58 19.65
N GLU A 640 20.89 -25.10 18.42
CA GLU A 640 21.20 -23.71 18.12
C GLU A 640 20.03 -22.94 17.50
N SER A 641 19.06 -23.62 16.91
CA SER A 641 17.97 -22.96 16.19
C SER A 641 16.62 -23.49 16.61
N ASP A 642 15.64 -22.60 16.67
CA ASP A 642 14.23 -22.99 16.72
C ASP A 642 13.88 -23.87 15.51
N VAL A 643 13.10 -24.92 15.76
CA VAL A 643 12.61 -25.82 14.72
C VAL A 643 11.14 -25.53 14.47
N VAL A 644 10.80 -25.42 13.18
CA VAL A 644 9.42 -25.33 12.71
C VAL A 644 9.05 -26.56 11.90
N PHE A 645 7.99 -27.27 12.30
CA PHE A 645 7.44 -28.40 11.56
C PHE A 645 6.58 -27.91 10.39
N THR A 646 7.13 -28.00 9.17
CA THR A 646 6.45 -27.61 7.94
C THR A 646 5.43 -28.65 7.49
N ASN A 647 5.65 -29.92 7.81
CA ASN A 647 4.74 -31.02 7.50
C ASN A 647 4.91 -32.15 8.51
N ALA A 648 3.88 -32.96 8.74
CA ALA A 648 3.98 -34.16 9.56
C ALA A 648 2.95 -35.20 9.13
N TYR A 649 3.33 -36.47 9.23
CA TYR A 649 2.44 -37.59 8.98
C TYR A 649 2.85 -38.84 9.72
N PHE A 650 1.85 -39.63 10.08
CA PHE A 650 2.02 -40.90 10.80
C PHE A 650 1.82 -42.05 9.82
N VAL A 651 2.76 -42.99 9.82
CA VAL A 651 2.74 -44.15 8.92
C VAL A 651 2.48 -45.41 9.74
N LEU A 652 1.48 -46.18 9.31
CA LEU A 652 1.17 -47.49 9.85
C LEU A 652 1.12 -48.53 8.74
N GLU A 653 1.52 -49.75 9.05
CA GLU A 653 1.43 -50.88 8.13
C GLU A 653 0.74 -52.06 8.82
N SER A 654 -0.29 -52.62 8.19
CA SER A 654 -0.94 -53.83 8.69
C SER A 654 -0.08 -55.07 8.41
N ALA A 655 0.15 -55.87 9.45
CA ALA A 655 0.82 -57.16 9.37
C ALA A 655 -0.16 -58.27 8.99
N SER A 656 -1.34 -58.28 9.63
CA SER A 656 -2.40 -59.23 9.33
C SER A 656 -3.77 -58.69 9.77
N LEU A 657 -4.81 -59.14 9.07
CA LEU A 657 -6.21 -58.90 9.39
C LEU A 657 -6.82 -60.24 9.80
N LYS A 658 -7.19 -60.39 11.07
CA LYS A 658 -7.67 -61.65 11.66
C LYS A 658 -9.13 -61.51 12.12
N GLY A 659 -9.97 -62.47 11.79
CA GLY A 659 -11.34 -62.55 12.30
C GLY A 659 -12.31 -61.47 11.81
N ILE A 660 -11.93 -60.66 10.81
CA ILE A 660 -12.75 -59.56 10.30
C ILE A 660 -13.82 -60.12 9.35
N SER A 661 -15.06 -60.21 9.84
CA SER A 661 -16.20 -60.78 9.12
C SER A 661 -17.05 -59.76 8.35
N GLN A 662 -16.99 -58.49 8.75
CA GLN A 662 -17.59 -57.34 8.05
C GLN A 662 -16.58 -56.19 8.03
N PRO A 663 -16.74 -55.22 7.12
CA PRO A 663 -15.81 -54.09 7.02
C PRO A 663 -15.67 -53.35 8.36
N MET A 664 -14.46 -53.39 8.92
CA MET A 664 -14.09 -52.64 10.11
C MET A 664 -13.45 -51.33 9.71
N ARG A 665 -13.59 -50.30 10.53
CA ARG A 665 -12.98 -49.00 10.32
C ARG A 665 -12.13 -48.61 11.53
N PHE A 666 -11.03 -47.94 11.25
CA PHE A 666 -10.03 -47.54 12.21
C PHE A 666 -9.73 -46.06 12.04
N LEU A 667 -9.51 -45.38 13.15
CA LEU A 667 -9.01 -44.02 13.18
C LEU A 667 -7.80 -43.93 14.10
N VAL A 668 -7.00 -42.89 13.89
CA VAL A 668 -5.87 -42.54 14.75
C VAL A 668 -6.20 -41.25 15.49
N GLU A 669 -6.03 -41.29 16.81
CA GLU A 669 -6.20 -40.15 17.69
C GLU A 669 -4.87 -39.76 18.31
N MET A 670 -4.66 -38.47 18.47
CA MET A 670 -3.62 -37.94 19.34
C MET A 670 -4.21 -37.75 20.74
N VAL A 671 -3.47 -38.17 21.77
CA VAL A 671 -3.89 -38.06 23.17
C VAL A 671 -2.80 -37.44 24.04
N ASP A 672 -3.21 -36.66 25.03
CA ASP A 672 -2.32 -36.12 26.06
C ASP A 672 -2.51 -36.89 27.37
N LEU A 673 -1.96 -38.10 27.41
CA LEU A 673 -2.03 -39.00 28.56
C LEU A 673 -0.64 -39.56 28.83
N ASP A 674 -0.18 -39.52 30.09
CA ASP A 674 1.11 -40.09 30.45
C ASP A 674 1.10 -41.63 30.37
N GLU A 675 0.15 -42.27 31.04
CA GLU A 675 -0.07 -43.72 31.03
C GLU A 675 -1.53 -44.01 30.67
N PRO A 676 -1.87 -44.18 29.37
CA PRO A 676 -3.25 -44.39 28.96
C PRO A 676 -3.82 -45.70 29.54
N THR A 677 -5.00 -45.63 30.14
CA THR A 677 -5.76 -46.82 30.60
C THR A 677 -6.95 -47.11 29.70
N PHE A 678 -7.49 -48.33 29.77
CA PHE A 678 -8.67 -48.71 28.99
C PHE A 678 -9.88 -47.80 29.23
N GLU A 679 -10.11 -47.41 30.50
CA GLU A 679 -11.24 -46.58 30.88
C GLU A 679 -11.11 -45.15 30.34
N GLN A 680 -9.91 -44.57 30.40
CA GLN A 680 -9.62 -43.25 29.82
C GLN A 680 -9.79 -43.26 28.30
N LEU A 681 -9.21 -44.23 27.61
CA LEU A 681 -9.32 -44.35 26.14
C LEU A 681 -10.76 -44.61 25.66
N SER A 682 -11.61 -45.14 26.53
CA SER A 682 -13.02 -45.41 26.23
C SER A 682 -13.94 -44.20 26.45
N THR A 683 -13.53 -43.25 27.30
CA THR A 683 -14.40 -42.16 27.78
C THR A 683 -13.91 -40.76 27.46
N GLU A 684 -12.59 -40.55 27.39
CA GLU A 684 -12.01 -39.24 27.11
C GLU A 684 -12.16 -38.85 25.65
N LYS A 685 -12.31 -37.53 25.41
CA LYS A 685 -12.28 -36.99 24.06
C LYS A 685 -10.83 -36.90 23.59
N PRO A 686 -10.53 -37.27 22.35
CA PRO A 686 -9.19 -37.10 21.81
C PRO A 686 -8.82 -35.62 21.75
N LEU A 687 -7.51 -35.35 21.80
CA LEU A 687 -6.99 -34.01 21.53
C LEU A 687 -7.30 -33.64 20.08
N GLU A 688 -6.97 -34.55 19.16
CA GLU A 688 -7.15 -34.36 17.73
C GLU A 688 -7.27 -35.69 16.98
N PHE A 689 -8.04 -35.69 15.89
CA PHE A 689 -8.10 -36.79 14.94
C PHE A 689 -7.09 -36.56 13.83
N ILE A 690 -6.29 -37.58 13.50
CA ILE A 690 -5.22 -37.43 12.50
C ILE A 690 -5.62 -38.10 11.19
N GLY A 691 -5.57 -37.34 10.11
CA GLY A 691 -5.81 -37.82 8.74
C GLY A 691 -7.26 -38.21 8.48
N TYR A 692 -7.49 -39.48 8.16
CA TYR A 692 -8.78 -40.02 7.73
C TYR A 692 -9.05 -41.39 8.37
N GLU A 693 -10.31 -41.82 8.31
CA GLU A 693 -10.70 -43.15 8.75
C GLU A 693 -10.35 -44.20 7.67
N VAL A 694 -9.66 -45.26 8.07
CA VAL A 694 -9.22 -46.34 7.19
C VAL A 694 -10.08 -47.59 7.41
N SER A 695 -10.58 -48.21 6.35
CA SER A 695 -11.30 -49.48 6.47
C SER A 695 -10.39 -50.70 6.37
N SER A 696 -10.85 -51.85 6.87
CA SER A 696 -10.18 -53.15 6.68
C SER A 696 -10.05 -53.53 5.20
N GLU A 697 -10.94 -53.04 4.35
CA GLU A 697 -10.85 -53.23 2.90
C GLU A 697 -9.71 -52.41 2.31
N ASP A 698 -9.55 -51.16 2.76
CA ASP A 698 -8.42 -50.30 2.38
C ASP A 698 -7.09 -50.90 2.83
N LEU A 699 -7.03 -51.44 4.05
CA LEU A 699 -5.85 -52.14 4.58
C LEU A 699 -5.52 -53.42 3.80
N ALA A 700 -6.53 -54.13 3.28
CA ALA A 700 -6.31 -55.32 2.47
C ALA A 700 -5.79 -54.97 1.06
N GLN A 701 -6.19 -53.83 0.51
CA GLN A 701 -5.69 -53.33 -0.78
C GLN A 701 -4.29 -52.72 -0.65
N THR A 702 -4.10 -51.87 0.36
CA THR A 702 -2.85 -51.17 0.65
C THR A 702 -2.54 -51.30 2.13
N ALA A 703 -1.64 -52.21 2.49
CA ALA A 703 -1.30 -52.47 3.89
C ALA A 703 -0.71 -51.25 4.61
N ARG A 704 0.03 -50.41 3.87
CA ARG A 704 0.69 -49.20 4.39
C ARG A 704 -0.18 -47.96 4.19
N GLN A 705 -0.48 -47.27 5.27
CA GLN A 705 -1.33 -46.08 5.31
C GLN A 705 -0.55 -44.88 5.87
N THR A 706 -0.90 -43.68 5.40
CA THR A 706 -0.27 -42.42 5.81
C THR A 706 -1.34 -41.44 6.29
N PHE A 707 -1.28 -41.08 7.57
CA PHE A 707 -2.21 -40.17 8.22
C PHE A 707 -1.58 -38.78 8.29
N MET A 708 -2.06 -37.86 7.46
CA MET A 708 -1.55 -36.48 7.36
C MET A 708 -2.05 -35.61 8.51
N PHE A 709 -1.18 -34.72 9.00
CA PHE A 709 -1.49 -33.82 10.10
C PHE A 709 -1.97 -32.48 9.53
N ASP A 710 -2.95 -31.88 10.19
CA ASP A 710 -3.35 -30.51 9.86
C ASP A 710 -2.46 -29.48 10.59
N SER A 711 -2.87 -28.21 10.63
CA SER A 711 -2.10 -27.17 11.32
C SER A 711 -2.11 -27.29 12.84
N SER A 712 -3.21 -27.76 13.44
CA SER A 712 -3.33 -27.87 14.90
C SER A 712 -2.46 -29.03 15.38
N ALA A 713 -2.57 -30.19 14.73
CA ALA A 713 -1.80 -31.37 15.11
C ALA A 713 -0.30 -31.14 14.97
N ARG A 714 0.13 -30.40 13.93
CA ARG A 714 1.55 -30.01 13.75
C ARG A 714 2.03 -29.07 14.85
N GLN A 715 1.22 -28.10 15.27
CA GLN A 715 1.59 -27.17 16.34
C GLN A 715 1.74 -27.90 17.67
N TYR A 716 0.84 -28.84 17.97
CA TYR A 716 0.96 -29.66 19.17
C TYR A 716 2.20 -30.57 19.12
N LEU A 717 2.52 -31.17 17.97
CA LEU A 717 3.77 -31.93 17.81
C LEU A 717 5.00 -31.07 18.10
N GLU A 718 5.01 -29.84 17.59
CA GLU A 718 6.11 -28.90 17.80
C GLU A 718 6.22 -28.47 19.27
N GLU A 719 5.08 -28.24 19.95
CA GLU A 719 5.04 -27.99 21.38
C GLU A 719 5.59 -29.19 22.19
N CYS A 720 5.25 -30.41 21.80
CA CYS A 720 5.81 -31.61 22.42
C CYS A 720 7.33 -31.66 22.23
N TYR A 721 7.82 -31.37 21.02
CA TYR A 721 9.25 -31.29 20.72
C TYR A 721 9.95 -30.22 21.58
N ASP A 722 9.43 -29.00 21.62
CA ASP A 722 10.02 -27.87 22.36
C ASP A 722 10.11 -28.15 23.87
N ASN A 723 9.15 -28.90 24.42
CA ASN A 723 9.08 -29.25 25.83
C ASN A 723 9.70 -30.62 26.16
N ASN A 724 10.36 -31.29 25.21
CA ASN A 724 10.90 -32.65 25.35
C ASN A 724 9.86 -33.68 25.84
N ARG A 725 8.61 -33.55 25.40
CA ARG A 725 7.51 -34.48 25.70
C ARG A 725 7.35 -35.50 24.57
N SER A 726 6.97 -36.73 24.93
CA SER A 726 6.58 -37.74 23.96
C SER A 726 5.16 -37.47 23.44
N VAL A 727 4.90 -37.83 22.18
CA VAL A 727 3.56 -37.81 21.60
C VAL A 727 3.01 -39.22 21.52
N LYS A 728 1.73 -39.39 21.85
CA LYS A 728 1.05 -40.69 21.82
C LYS A 728 -0.08 -40.72 20.80
N PHE A 729 -0.15 -41.81 20.06
CA PHE A 729 -1.22 -42.08 19.10
C PHE A 729 -1.99 -43.32 19.47
N VAL A 730 -3.32 -43.22 19.42
CA VAL A 730 -4.24 -44.30 19.71
C VAL A 730 -4.92 -44.74 18.42
N ILE A 731 -4.73 -46.00 18.07
CA ILE A 731 -5.37 -46.68 16.94
C ILE A 731 -6.60 -47.39 17.48
N LYS A 732 -7.79 -46.95 17.08
CA LYS A 732 -9.04 -47.53 17.57
C LYS A 732 -10.01 -47.91 16.47
N ALA A 733 -10.75 -48.99 16.71
CA ALA A 733 -11.86 -49.39 15.85
C ALA A 733 -13.12 -48.56 16.13
N THR A 734 -13.73 -48.03 15.08
CA THR A 734 -14.89 -47.11 15.14
C THR A 734 -16.20 -47.79 14.78
N SER A 735 -16.15 -48.93 14.10
CA SER A 735 -17.31 -49.74 13.72
C SER A 735 -18.17 -50.14 14.94
N ALA A 736 -19.48 -50.29 14.75
CA ALA A 736 -20.38 -50.73 15.81
C ALA A 736 -19.99 -52.13 16.36
N SER A 737 -20.21 -52.36 17.67
CA SER A 737 -19.69 -53.47 18.49
C SER A 737 -20.21 -54.88 18.15
N ARG A 738 -20.59 -55.16 16.90
CA ARG A 738 -21.07 -56.47 16.46
C ARG A 738 -19.95 -57.42 16.03
N GLN A 739 -18.70 -56.94 15.96
CA GLN A 739 -17.53 -57.76 15.70
C GLN A 739 -17.03 -58.38 17.01
N GLN A 740 -16.64 -59.65 16.95
CA GLN A 740 -16.03 -60.39 18.05
C GLN A 740 -14.79 -61.11 17.51
N ASP A 741 -13.71 -61.09 18.28
CA ASP A 741 -12.42 -61.72 17.93
C ASP A 741 -11.85 -61.20 16.59
N ALA A 742 -12.02 -59.91 16.32
CA ALA A 742 -11.65 -59.27 15.07
C ALA A 742 -10.53 -58.23 15.29
N LEU A 743 -9.33 -58.52 14.80
CA LEU A 743 -8.11 -57.78 15.12
C LEU A 743 -7.30 -57.44 13.88
N VAL A 744 -6.75 -56.23 13.89
CA VAL A 744 -5.62 -55.86 13.03
C VAL A 744 -4.36 -55.86 13.87
N GLU A 745 -3.35 -56.55 13.37
CA GLU A 745 -2.00 -56.54 13.92
C GLU A 745 -1.15 -55.58 13.08
N TRP A 746 -0.47 -54.65 13.74
CA TRP A 746 0.32 -53.60 13.08
C TRP A 746 1.80 -53.93 13.14
N LYS A 747 2.53 -53.69 12.04
CA LYS A 747 3.97 -53.89 11.98
C LYS A 747 4.70 -52.76 12.70
N THR A 748 5.60 -53.11 13.60
CA THR A 748 6.48 -52.13 14.25
C THR A 748 7.87 -52.10 13.60
N GLU A 749 8.34 -53.23 13.08
CA GLU A 749 9.55 -53.36 12.27
C GLU A 749 9.26 -54.06 10.93
N SER A 750 9.97 -53.67 9.88
CA SER A 750 9.94 -54.32 8.56
C SER A 750 10.93 -55.49 8.52
N ASN A 751 10.68 -56.45 7.61
CA ASN A 751 11.52 -57.65 7.43
C ASN A 751 12.98 -57.34 7.00
N ASP A 752 13.24 -56.13 6.49
CA ASP A 752 14.56 -55.63 6.08
C ASP A 752 15.25 -54.75 7.14
N GLY A 753 14.67 -54.63 8.33
CA GLY A 753 15.18 -53.80 9.43
C GLY A 753 14.80 -52.32 9.33
N THR A 754 13.96 -51.92 8.37
CA THR A 754 13.41 -50.56 8.31
C THR A 754 12.25 -50.37 9.30
N ILE A 755 12.08 -49.15 9.81
CA ILE A 755 11.01 -48.80 10.76
C ILE A 755 9.67 -48.76 10.00
N SER A 756 8.73 -49.64 10.36
CA SER A 756 7.42 -49.74 9.67
C SER A 756 6.37 -48.81 10.26
N THR A 757 6.32 -48.69 11.60
CA THR A 757 5.52 -47.68 12.30
C THR A 757 6.39 -46.47 12.64
N GLN A 758 6.14 -45.34 11.98
CA GLN A 758 6.97 -44.15 12.10
C GLN A 758 6.15 -42.87 12.07
N LEU A 759 6.61 -41.87 12.82
CA LEU A 759 6.19 -40.49 12.70
C LEU A 759 7.20 -39.76 11.82
N VAL A 760 6.77 -39.27 10.67
CA VAL A 760 7.63 -38.48 9.79
C VAL A 760 7.30 -37.00 9.98
N VAL A 761 8.33 -36.21 10.25
CA VAL A 761 8.25 -34.75 10.33
C VAL A 761 9.17 -34.13 9.29
N GLU A 762 8.66 -33.12 8.60
CA GLU A 762 9.46 -32.23 7.76
C GLU A 762 9.60 -30.91 8.50
N TYR A 763 10.82 -30.39 8.57
CA TYR A 763 11.12 -29.23 9.39
C TYR A 763 12.12 -28.28 8.74
N ILE A 764 12.11 -27.03 9.21
CA ILE A 764 13.11 -26.02 8.90
C ILE A 764 13.66 -25.43 10.21
N GLU A 765 14.88 -24.91 10.14
CA GLU A 765 15.44 -24.09 11.21
C GLU A 765 15.03 -22.63 10.98
N ARG A 766 14.24 -22.09 11.91
CA ARG A 766 13.66 -20.76 11.82
C ARG A 766 13.19 -20.29 13.19
N ARG A 767 13.65 -19.10 13.59
CA ARG A 767 13.16 -18.44 14.81
C ARG A 767 11.64 -18.28 14.80
N LYS A 768 10.99 -18.71 15.87
CA LYS A 768 9.53 -18.72 16.03
C LYS A 768 9.01 -17.44 16.66
N GLN A 769 9.71 -16.98 17.69
CA GLN A 769 9.33 -15.81 18.46
C GLN A 769 10.12 -14.58 18.03
N ALA A 770 9.47 -13.43 18.02
CA ALA A 770 10.15 -12.17 17.81
C ALA A 770 11.21 -11.92 18.89
N LEU A 771 12.16 -11.05 18.58
CA LEU A 771 13.12 -10.58 19.58
C LEU A 771 12.41 -9.77 20.68
N GLU A 772 13.06 -9.67 21.83
CA GLU A 772 12.60 -8.81 22.91
C GLU A 772 12.51 -7.33 22.49
N THR A 773 11.63 -6.60 23.16
CA THR A 773 11.45 -5.14 22.98
C THR A 773 12.76 -4.40 23.26
N PRO A 774 13.11 -3.36 22.47
CA PRO A 774 14.28 -2.53 22.73
C PRO A 774 14.26 -1.86 24.11
N ASP A 775 15.33 -2.00 24.88
CA ASP A 775 15.48 -1.40 26.19
C ASP A 775 15.91 0.07 26.14
N ASN A 776 15.65 0.80 27.24
CA ASN A 776 16.16 2.14 27.49
C ASN A 776 15.85 3.16 26.37
N PHE A 777 14.72 3.01 25.67
CA PHE A 777 14.34 3.93 24.60
C PHE A 777 14.10 5.35 25.12
N LYS A 778 14.88 6.31 24.61
CA LYS A 778 14.90 7.72 25.04
C LYS A 778 14.95 8.66 23.84
N ALA A 779 14.47 9.88 24.06
CA ALA A 779 14.57 10.97 23.10
C ALA A 779 15.22 12.22 23.75
N ALA A 780 15.94 13.01 22.95
CA ALA A 780 16.51 14.29 23.37
C ALA A 780 16.59 15.25 22.18
N ILE A 781 16.61 16.56 22.43
CA ILE A 781 16.87 17.56 21.39
C ILE A 781 18.39 17.80 21.30
N GLU A 782 18.99 17.53 20.15
CA GLU A 782 20.41 17.77 19.87
C GLU A 782 20.54 18.47 18.51
N GLY A 783 21.16 19.65 18.47
CA GLY A 783 21.32 20.42 17.24
C GLY A 783 20.01 20.83 16.55
N GLY A 784 18.93 21.03 17.32
CA GLY A 784 17.60 21.37 16.80
C GLY A 784 16.84 20.17 16.19
N MET A 785 17.36 18.96 16.32
CA MET A 785 16.72 17.72 15.87
C MET A 785 16.42 16.81 17.05
N VAL A 786 15.41 15.95 16.89
CA VAL A 786 15.14 14.89 17.87
C VAL A 786 16.12 13.75 17.64
N LYS A 787 16.95 13.47 18.63
CA LYS A 787 17.82 12.30 18.71
C LYS A 787 17.11 11.21 19.51
N LEU A 788 17.04 10.03 18.92
CA LEU A 788 16.43 8.83 19.48
C LEU A 788 17.55 7.85 19.83
N MET A 789 17.51 7.22 21.00
CA MET A 789 18.55 6.34 21.53
C MET A 789 17.93 5.14 22.23
N TRP A 790 18.54 3.96 22.08
CA TRP A 790 18.09 2.70 22.69
C TRP A 790 19.30 1.78 22.89
N ASP A 791 19.11 0.73 23.69
CA ASP A 791 20.11 -0.34 23.80
C ASP A 791 19.82 -1.43 22.77
N ASN A 792 20.88 -1.84 22.05
CA ASN A 792 20.77 -2.94 21.08
C ASN A 792 20.62 -4.28 21.80
N SER A 793 19.82 -5.18 21.22
CA SER A 793 19.70 -6.55 21.73
C SER A 793 21.05 -7.28 21.68
N LYS A 794 21.29 -8.13 22.68
CA LYS A 794 22.44 -9.02 22.77
C LYS A 794 22.15 -10.41 22.22
N ASP A 795 20.91 -10.66 21.77
CA ASP A 795 20.52 -11.91 21.14
C ASP A 795 21.37 -12.15 19.88
N LYS A 796 21.80 -13.40 19.68
CA LYS A 796 22.64 -13.79 18.54
C LYS A 796 21.94 -13.62 17.18
N ASP A 797 20.62 -13.69 17.16
CA ASP A 797 19.81 -13.56 15.94
C ASP A 797 19.43 -12.11 15.62
N TRP A 798 19.86 -11.15 16.44
CA TRP A 798 19.58 -9.74 16.22
C TRP A 798 20.28 -9.22 14.96
N VAL A 799 19.48 -8.74 14.01
CA VAL A 799 19.97 -8.16 12.75
C VAL A 799 20.07 -6.64 12.85
N GLY A 800 19.13 -6.02 13.54
CA GLY A 800 19.10 -4.58 13.70
C GLY A 800 17.83 -4.09 14.38
N THR A 801 17.70 -2.77 14.40
CA THR A 801 16.57 -2.06 14.97
C THR A 801 15.90 -1.17 13.92
N TYR A 802 14.58 -1.13 13.94
CA TYR A 802 13.74 -0.35 13.04
C TYR A 802 13.06 0.78 13.83
N VAL A 803 13.10 2.01 13.30
CA VAL A 803 12.52 3.19 13.95
C VAL A 803 11.50 3.84 13.03
N VAL A 804 10.31 4.09 13.57
CA VAL A 804 9.18 4.71 12.87
C VAL A 804 8.62 5.88 13.67
N ARG A 805 8.14 6.89 12.96
CA ARG A 805 7.47 8.08 13.51
C ARG A 805 6.03 8.16 13.01
N ASN A 806 5.10 8.48 13.90
CA ASN A 806 3.72 8.79 13.56
C ASN A 806 3.25 10.02 14.33
N SER A 807 2.62 10.98 13.64
CA SER A 807 2.20 12.26 14.21
C SER A 807 0.84 12.21 14.93
N PHE A 808 0.10 11.09 14.82
CA PHE A 808 -1.31 11.02 15.22
C PHE A 808 -1.60 9.98 16.31
N HIS A 809 -0.94 8.82 16.26
CA HIS A 809 -1.13 7.73 17.23
C HIS A 809 0.17 6.95 17.43
N PRO A 810 0.29 6.21 18.54
CA PRO A 810 1.47 5.38 18.80
C PRO A 810 1.56 4.23 17.78
N PRO A 811 2.67 4.12 17.02
CA PRO A 811 2.86 3.03 16.05
C PRO A 811 2.98 1.68 16.76
N ARG A 812 2.10 0.74 16.38
CA ARG A 812 2.18 -0.67 16.80
C ARG A 812 2.81 -1.59 15.75
N SER A 813 3.09 -1.05 14.57
CA SER A 813 3.76 -1.74 13.46
C SER A 813 4.90 -0.89 12.91
N PRO A 814 6.02 -1.49 12.46
CA PRO A 814 7.10 -0.75 11.80
C PRO A 814 6.67 -0.10 10.47
N PHE A 815 5.51 -0.48 9.94
CA PHE A 815 4.95 0.07 8.69
C PHE A 815 3.95 1.20 8.93
N ASP A 816 3.56 1.42 10.19
CA ASP A 816 2.57 2.39 10.60
C ASP A 816 3.20 3.77 10.87
N GLY A 817 3.61 4.44 9.79
CA GLY A 817 4.15 5.80 9.84
C GLY A 817 5.29 6.03 8.86
N VAL A 818 6.20 6.93 9.24
CA VAL A 818 7.39 7.30 8.45
C VAL A 818 8.60 6.58 9.02
N LYS A 819 9.21 5.68 8.23
CA LYS A 819 10.49 5.05 8.57
C LYS A 819 11.58 6.11 8.70
N LEU A 820 12.26 6.13 9.85
CA LEU A 820 13.41 6.99 10.09
C LEU A 820 14.73 6.22 9.97
N TYR A 821 14.75 4.97 10.40
CA TYR A 821 15.97 4.17 10.48
C TYR A 821 15.68 2.67 10.39
N ALA A 822 16.64 1.92 9.84
CA ALA A 822 16.75 0.46 10.00
C ALA A 822 18.22 0.07 9.87
N GLY A 823 18.81 -0.53 10.90
CA GLY A 823 20.22 -0.91 10.92
C GLY A 823 20.71 -1.28 12.33
N LYS A 824 22.03 -1.30 12.54
CA LYS A 824 22.68 -1.78 13.79
C LYS A 824 23.09 -0.70 14.80
N ASP A 825 23.04 0.58 14.45
CA ASP A 825 23.26 1.67 15.40
C ASP A 825 22.21 1.66 16.53
N GLY A 826 22.61 2.05 17.74
CA GLY A 826 21.74 2.25 18.91
C GLY A 826 21.12 3.66 18.99
N TYR A 827 21.15 4.41 17.89
CA TYR A 827 20.61 5.76 17.83
C TYR A 827 20.21 6.16 16.40
N THR A 828 19.36 7.17 16.29
CA THR A 828 19.11 7.88 15.03
C THR A 828 18.67 9.32 15.28
N PHE A 829 18.69 10.14 14.23
CA PHE A 829 18.15 11.50 14.24
C PHE A 829 16.91 11.58 13.36
N ASP A 830 15.84 12.17 13.87
CA ASP A 830 14.68 12.55 13.06
C ASP A 830 14.99 13.80 12.23
N LYS A 831 15.75 13.60 11.14
CA LYS A 831 16.12 14.66 10.18
C LYS A 831 14.95 15.12 9.32
N LEU A 832 13.84 14.40 9.36
CA LEU A 832 12.66 14.64 8.55
C LEU A 832 11.51 15.21 9.39
N GLY A 833 11.71 15.51 10.67
CA GLY A 833 10.65 15.93 11.57
C GLY A 833 10.80 17.36 12.04
N ASN A 834 9.70 17.96 12.47
CA ASN A 834 9.72 19.22 13.18
C ASN A 834 9.82 18.97 14.69
N ALA A 835 10.95 19.31 15.31
CA ALA A 835 11.18 19.07 16.74
C ALA A 835 10.22 19.84 17.68
N ASN A 836 9.45 20.80 17.16
CA ASN A 836 8.49 21.58 17.95
C ASN A 836 7.07 21.00 17.94
N LEU A 837 6.82 19.92 17.21
CA LEU A 837 5.50 19.29 17.12
C LEU A 837 5.48 17.99 17.90
N ALA A 838 4.41 17.78 18.67
CA ALA A 838 4.20 16.54 19.39
C ALA A 838 3.98 15.37 18.43
N LYS A 839 4.53 14.21 18.74
CA LYS A 839 4.43 13.00 17.92
C LYS A 839 4.83 11.74 18.69
N TYR A 840 4.66 10.60 18.05
CA TYR A 840 5.04 9.30 18.57
C TYR A 840 6.22 8.72 17.80
N TYR A 841 7.11 8.06 18.54
CA TYR A 841 8.18 7.25 17.99
C TYR A 841 8.07 5.83 18.54
N SER A 842 8.28 4.83 17.67
CA SER A 842 8.35 3.43 18.06
C SER A 842 9.65 2.81 17.54
N VAL A 843 10.25 1.96 18.37
CA VAL A 843 11.49 1.24 18.09
C VAL A 843 11.23 -0.26 18.20
N PHE A 844 11.69 -1.02 17.19
CA PHE A 844 11.48 -2.47 17.07
C PHE A 844 12.81 -3.17 16.82
N ASN A 845 13.12 -4.24 17.55
CA ASN A 845 14.18 -5.16 17.14
C ASN A 845 13.67 -6.07 16.01
N TYR A 846 14.55 -6.50 15.11
CA TYR A 846 14.21 -7.50 14.10
C TYR A 846 15.35 -8.50 13.85
N ASP A 847 14.96 -9.72 13.50
CA ASP A 847 15.84 -10.87 13.24
C ASP A 847 16.02 -11.13 11.72
N ASN A 848 16.59 -12.28 11.38
CA ASN A 848 16.82 -12.72 10.00
C ASN A 848 15.55 -13.17 9.26
N VAL A 849 14.41 -13.28 9.97
CA VAL A 849 13.13 -13.75 9.47
C VAL A 849 12.08 -12.67 9.72
N PRO A 850 12.43 -11.44 9.30
CA PRO A 850 12.16 -10.16 9.97
C PRO A 850 10.93 -10.16 10.89
N ASN A 851 11.04 -10.87 12.02
CA ASN A 851 10.08 -10.85 13.11
C ASN A 851 10.38 -9.59 13.91
N TYR A 852 9.47 -8.62 13.86
CA TYR A 852 9.62 -7.39 14.62
C TYR A 852 9.14 -7.62 16.06
N SER A 853 9.92 -7.20 17.04
CA SER A 853 9.56 -7.22 18.47
C SER A 853 8.27 -6.44 18.74
N ALA A 854 7.71 -6.58 19.94
CA ALA A 854 6.82 -5.52 20.42
C ALA A 854 7.58 -4.18 20.50
N PRO A 855 6.92 -3.04 20.21
CA PRO A 855 7.60 -1.75 20.17
C PRO A 855 7.87 -1.17 21.55
N ALA A 856 9.02 -0.51 21.70
CA ALA A 856 9.20 0.52 22.73
C ALA A 856 8.69 1.85 22.16
N VAL A 857 7.77 2.53 22.86
CA VAL A 857 7.07 3.72 22.36
C VAL A 857 7.28 4.94 23.25
N LEU A 858 7.54 6.08 22.62
CA LEU A 858 7.59 7.38 23.27
C LEU A 858 6.62 8.35 22.60
N ARG A 859 5.86 9.10 23.41
CA ARG A 859 5.28 10.37 23.01
C ARG A 859 6.30 11.47 23.27
N PHE A 860 6.74 12.12 22.21
CA PHE A 860 7.67 13.25 22.28
C PHE A 860 6.92 14.56 22.07
N SER A 861 7.25 15.56 22.87
CA SER A 861 6.96 16.98 22.65
C SER A 861 8.16 17.82 23.09
N SER A 862 8.17 19.12 22.76
CA SER A 862 9.25 20.02 23.20
C SER A 862 9.36 20.16 24.72
N ASP A 863 8.25 19.93 25.42
CA ASP A 863 8.12 20.22 26.85
C ASP A 863 8.16 18.93 27.69
N GLU A 864 7.71 17.81 27.12
CA GLU A 864 7.54 16.54 27.80
C GLU A 864 7.85 15.36 26.88
N ILE A 865 8.50 14.32 27.43
CA ILE A 865 8.72 13.03 26.79
C ILE A 865 8.14 11.96 27.72
N THR A 866 7.13 11.24 27.23
CA THR A 866 6.37 10.27 28.02
C THR A 866 6.46 8.90 27.36
N PRO A 867 6.97 7.86 28.06
CA PRO A 867 6.82 6.48 27.61
C PRO A 867 5.35 6.09 27.49
N ILE A 868 5.03 5.31 26.46
CA ILE A 868 3.69 4.76 26.27
C ILE A 868 3.77 3.26 26.51
N GLU A 869 3.14 2.81 27.58
CA GLU A 869 2.87 1.39 27.83
C GLU A 869 1.52 1.08 27.19
N PHE A 870 1.48 0.02 26.39
CA PHE A 870 0.22 -0.55 25.97
C PHE A 870 -0.22 -1.50 27.07
N ASP A 871 -1.47 -1.40 27.52
CA ASP A 871 -2.04 -2.40 28.40
C ASP A 871 -1.81 -3.79 27.77
N GLU A 872 -1.05 -4.64 28.47
CA GLU A 872 -0.99 -6.07 28.20
C GLU A 872 -2.37 -6.63 28.50
N PHE A 873 -3.24 -6.64 27.49
CA PHE A 873 -4.50 -7.33 27.62
C PHE A 873 -4.25 -8.82 27.44
N GLU A 874 -4.39 -9.55 28.53
CA GLU A 874 -4.34 -11.01 28.66
C GLU A 874 -4.87 -11.72 27.43
N ALA A 875 -4.11 -12.72 26.96
CA ALA A 875 -4.57 -13.59 25.90
C ALA A 875 -5.94 -14.17 26.28
N GLN A 876 -6.85 -14.32 25.31
CA GLN A 876 -8.18 -14.86 25.59
C GLN A 876 -8.12 -16.25 26.26
N ASP A 877 -7.03 -16.99 26.03
CA ASP A 877 -6.73 -18.26 26.67
C ASP A 877 -6.31 -18.11 28.13
N GLU A 878 -5.64 -17.02 28.51
CA GLU A 878 -5.32 -16.68 29.90
C GLU A 878 -6.55 -16.18 30.66
N VAL A 879 -7.44 -15.42 29.98
CA VAL A 879 -8.74 -15.02 30.52
C VAL A 879 -9.62 -16.26 30.72
N GLU A 880 -9.66 -17.18 29.76
CA GLU A 880 -10.36 -18.46 29.92
C GLU A 880 -9.72 -19.35 31.00
N GLN A 881 -8.39 -19.36 31.12
CA GLN A 881 -7.70 -20.09 32.18
C GLN A 881 -8.03 -19.50 33.55
N ARG A 882 -8.00 -18.19 33.75
CA ARG A 882 -8.40 -17.56 35.01
C ARG A 882 -9.87 -17.76 35.31
N TYR A 883 -10.74 -17.65 34.30
CA TYR A 883 -12.16 -17.96 34.45
C TYR A 883 -12.39 -19.43 34.83
N ARG A 884 -11.57 -20.36 34.32
CA ARG A 884 -11.57 -21.78 34.71
C ARG A 884 -10.91 -22.02 36.08
N GLN A 885 -9.97 -21.17 36.50
CA GLN A 885 -9.26 -21.24 37.78
C GLN A 885 -9.96 -20.47 38.91
N GLY A 886 -10.98 -19.66 38.59
CA GLY A 886 -11.80 -18.92 39.55
C GLY A 886 -11.23 -17.58 40.00
N ASP A 887 -10.27 -17.02 39.26
CA ASP A 887 -9.63 -15.72 39.54
C ASP A 887 -10.37 -14.54 38.87
#